data_AF-A0A7J2PPT6-F1
#
_entry.id   AF-A0A7J2PPT6-F1
#
_cell.length_a   1.000
_cell.length_b   1.000
_cell.length_c   1.000
_cell.angle_alpha   90.00
_cell.angle_beta   90.00
_cell.angle_gamma   90.00
#
_symmetry.space_group_name_H-M   'P 1'
#
loop_
_entity.id
_entity.type
_entity.pdbx_description
1 polymer ?
#
loop_
_entity_poly.entity_id
_entity_poly.type
_entity_poly.pdbx_seq_one_letter_code
_entity_poly.pdbx_strand_id
1 'polypeptide(L)'
;MQKIRNCNYCGWKFPVDFIQKISEKSDSVFCENCGTELLSEKSLPDTIKSEEKSDQDLTQKKKKKEIYNKIYGKIRYYKNPIDRIIFDSDFPRVFKDNFIIVISRVIYTHIQEYELVSSTDIKTVELTKEILDNLYEDISPVLSKLFKREYLGNLRKSNITDFGKWLKLLHTKLNLNKSYRKDFIIYLRNLIKEIYTIISELWDTIDLPKFERTIRDNLKDFSYSSEEFKSSNIKELDLENEKSNAQIFAEKEDYIKFLEILRSEITKLVSAKELHRDRLANWRLAKYLDLPFGERKDGRKWDTISTISKGERHLTIEDLEKSKKSLLRFFGGKTEDTINIINNFLDDNRLRRYSKQQWHLHNPKLKNNFFTGIANEEYEENNIVSSYWFGFMGSDASVRSGLFKQSKGSQRDHRYRYDVTIELSKNDRGLLRQFCDTIGLDHSKIKDRPREKWGKVYIHSYVSFGCREMIDDLNVLAFSSSKEKRKKIPHYVNKALEQSFKQINRNNVGPWHLTNTIAGKIALVWLRGAYDGDGSSNKTELGSASKMYLKSIKRAFKIKHPLRSPKSNFWVLSLGARLFNSMTTVSMEYGLGLERKNKHFSENREALDILKELLEDLNVDKDCLQDLVYKFRQYEVLRMFSTIRETFKKLLLEWNIELPPNGYWTSKDKLLESKH
;
A
#
# COMPACT_ATOMS: atom_id res chain seq x y z
N MET A 1 39.42 -40.77 32.85
CA MET A 1 38.88 -39.77 31.90
C MET A 1 37.74 -39.02 32.56
N GLN A 2 37.97 -37.76 32.99
CA GLN A 2 36.85 -36.88 33.34
C GLN A 2 36.12 -36.51 32.05
N LYS A 3 34.84 -36.87 31.92
CA LYS A 3 34.03 -36.44 30.77
C LYS A 3 33.88 -34.93 30.87
N ILE A 4 34.37 -34.18 29.87
CA ILE A 4 34.13 -32.74 29.76
C ILE A 4 32.60 -32.56 29.71
N ARG A 5 32.01 -32.04 30.79
CA ARG A 5 30.56 -31.81 30.88
C ARG A 5 30.16 -30.41 30.40
N ASN A 6 31.12 -29.48 30.33
CA ASN A 6 30.88 -28.08 30.01
C ASN A 6 31.95 -27.57 29.03
N CYS A 7 31.62 -26.59 28.19
CA CYS A 7 32.60 -25.89 27.36
C CYS A 7 33.62 -25.13 28.21
N ASN A 8 34.91 -25.39 28.02
CA ASN A 8 35.97 -24.73 28.79
C ASN A 8 36.08 -23.23 28.55
N TYR A 9 35.53 -22.71 27.45
CA TYR A 9 35.57 -21.29 27.11
C TYR A 9 34.33 -20.51 27.57
N CYS A 10 33.13 -21.08 27.41
CA CYS A 10 31.87 -20.35 27.72
C CYS A 10 31.03 -21.00 28.83
N GLY A 11 31.52 -22.04 29.49
CA GLY A 11 30.82 -22.71 30.59
C GLY A 11 29.56 -23.50 30.20
N TRP A 12 29.18 -23.51 28.92
CA TRP A 12 27.94 -24.16 28.46
C TRP A 12 27.94 -25.67 28.77
N LYS A 13 26.98 -26.12 29.58
CA LYS A 13 26.79 -27.55 29.90
C LYS A 13 26.26 -28.29 28.68
N PHE A 14 26.96 -29.35 28.28
CA PHE A 14 26.60 -30.12 27.11
C PHE A 14 25.36 -30.99 27.37
N PRO A 15 24.35 -30.96 26.49
CA PRO A 15 23.27 -31.95 26.50
C PRO A 15 23.81 -33.39 26.43
N VAL A 16 23.13 -34.34 27.07
CA VAL A 16 23.60 -35.74 27.17
C VAL A 16 23.79 -36.38 25.79
N ASP A 17 22.91 -36.06 24.83
CA ASP A 17 23.00 -36.49 23.44
C ASP A 17 24.16 -35.82 22.67
N PHE A 18 24.56 -34.60 23.06
CA PHE A 18 25.73 -33.92 22.51
C PHE A 18 27.03 -34.55 22.99
N ILE A 19 27.11 -34.96 24.26
CA ILE A 19 28.25 -35.71 24.81
C ILE A 19 28.42 -37.04 24.08
N GLN A 20 27.32 -37.74 23.79
CA GLN A 20 27.35 -38.99 23.05
C GLN A 20 27.88 -38.78 21.62
N LYS A 21 27.45 -37.71 20.93
CA LYS A 21 28.00 -37.31 19.61
C LYS A 21 29.49 -36.99 19.64
N ILE A 22 29.99 -36.35 20.71
CA ILE A 22 31.43 -36.07 20.89
C ILE A 22 32.22 -37.38 21.06
N SER A 23 31.67 -38.36 21.80
CA SER A 23 32.35 -39.63 22.02
C SER A 23 32.37 -40.55 20.80
N GLU A 24 31.35 -40.45 19.93
CA GLU A 24 31.19 -41.33 18.75
C GLU A 24 31.92 -40.82 17.50
N LYS A 25 32.28 -39.53 17.44
CA LYS A 25 32.95 -38.93 16.27
C LYS A 25 34.43 -38.66 16.54
N SER A 26 35.30 -39.12 15.64
CA SER A 26 36.76 -38.86 15.67
C SER A 26 37.16 -37.46 15.20
N ASP A 27 36.18 -36.60 14.89
CA ASP A 27 36.39 -35.25 14.39
C ASP A 27 36.27 -34.20 15.51
N SER A 28 37.00 -33.09 15.36
CA SER A 28 36.88 -31.86 16.15
C SER A 28 35.41 -31.39 16.25
N VAL A 29 34.85 -31.36 17.45
CA VAL A 29 33.50 -30.84 17.73
C VAL A 29 33.62 -29.39 18.18
N PHE A 30 32.67 -28.52 17.81
CA PHE A 30 32.68 -27.11 18.21
C PHE A 30 31.55 -26.84 19.19
N CYS A 31 31.77 -25.94 20.13
CA CYS A 31 30.74 -25.48 21.05
C CYS A 31 29.66 -24.74 20.26
N GLU A 32 28.42 -25.21 20.31
CA GLU A 32 27.29 -24.58 19.61
C GLU A 32 26.98 -23.16 20.13
N ASN A 33 27.45 -22.83 21.34
CA ASN A 33 27.21 -21.52 21.95
C ASN A 33 28.25 -20.46 21.56
N CYS A 34 29.55 -20.83 21.52
CA CYS A 34 30.64 -19.86 21.33
C CYS A 34 31.57 -20.19 20.15
N GLY A 35 31.30 -21.26 19.41
CA GLY A 35 32.11 -21.68 18.28
C GLY A 35 33.49 -22.24 18.65
N THR A 36 33.89 -22.25 19.92
CA THR A 36 35.20 -22.78 20.35
C THR A 36 35.32 -24.28 20.07
N GLU A 37 36.45 -24.69 19.50
CA GLU A 37 36.80 -26.09 19.27
C GLU A 37 36.92 -26.83 20.61
N LEU A 38 36.10 -27.87 20.79
CA LEU A 38 36.10 -28.77 21.93
C LEU A 38 37.06 -29.91 21.61
N LEU A 39 38.31 -29.77 22.09
CA LEU A 39 39.32 -30.80 21.91
C LEU A 39 38.93 -32.05 22.72
N SER A 40 38.73 -33.16 22.00
CA SER A 40 38.69 -34.49 22.62
C SER A 40 40.13 -34.83 23.02
N GLU A 41 40.40 -34.95 24.32
CA GLU A 41 41.67 -35.49 24.83
C GLU A 41 41.78 -36.97 24.46
N LYS A 42 42.10 -37.27 23.20
CA LYS A 42 42.82 -38.50 22.87
C LYS A 42 44.30 -38.18 23.01
N SER A 43 44.97 -38.87 23.92
CA SER A 43 46.42 -38.82 24.07
C SER A 43 47.07 -38.95 22.69
N LEU A 44 47.94 -37.99 22.33
CA LEU A 44 48.82 -38.16 21.19
C LEU A 44 49.54 -39.51 21.33
N PRO A 45 49.69 -40.31 20.27
CA PRO A 45 50.58 -41.46 20.33
C PRO A 45 52.00 -40.95 20.62
N ASP A 46 52.61 -41.44 21.70
CA ASP A 46 54.04 -41.29 22.00
C ASP A 46 54.88 -42.01 20.95
N THR A 47 54.91 -41.49 19.72
CA THR A 47 55.65 -42.10 18.61
C THR A 47 56.53 -41.07 17.91
N ILE A 48 57.22 -40.22 18.68
CA ILE A 48 58.47 -39.61 18.21
C ILE A 48 59.42 -39.50 19.40
N LYS A 49 59.99 -40.65 19.79
CA LYS A 49 61.32 -40.65 20.43
C LYS A 49 62.34 -41.10 19.38
N SER A 50 63.42 -40.32 19.34
CA SER A 50 64.71 -40.55 18.70
C SER A 50 64.74 -40.86 17.21
N GLU A 51 65.21 -39.89 16.42
CA GLU A 51 66.44 -40.12 15.66
C GLU A 51 67.11 -38.79 15.27
N GLU A 52 68.39 -38.74 15.59
CA GLU A 52 69.31 -37.62 15.39
C GLU A 52 69.87 -37.63 13.95
N LYS A 53 70.19 -36.42 13.46
CA LYS A 53 71.13 -36.06 12.37
C LYS A 53 70.65 -36.11 10.92
N SER A 54 70.47 -34.92 10.35
CA SER A 54 71.12 -34.45 9.12
C SER A 54 70.65 -33.03 8.79
N ASP A 55 71.57 -32.06 8.71
CA ASP A 55 71.28 -30.65 8.39
C ASP A 55 70.77 -30.42 6.95
N GLN A 56 70.75 -31.45 6.10
CA GLN A 56 70.11 -31.37 4.78
C GLN A 56 68.57 -31.51 4.82
N ASP A 57 67.99 -31.90 5.96
CA ASP A 57 66.55 -32.16 6.08
C ASP A 57 65.72 -30.95 6.55
N LEU A 58 66.34 -29.83 6.91
CA LEU A 58 65.65 -28.61 7.34
C LEU A 58 64.79 -27.99 6.22
N THR A 59 65.21 -28.12 4.96
CA THR A 59 64.49 -27.61 3.78
C THR A 59 63.28 -28.48 3.40
N GLN A 60 63.39 -29.80 3.54
CA GLN A 60 62.26 -30.72 3.31
C GLN A 60 61.27 -30.70 4.48
N LYS A 61 61.74 -30.56 5.73
CA LYS A 61 60.86 -30.31 6.88
C LYS A 61 60.11 -28.98 6.78
N LYS A 62 60.74 -27.89 6.31
CA LYS A 62 60.04 -26.62 6.07
C LYS A 62 58.95 -26.75 4.99
N LYS A 63 59.24 -27.41 3.85
CA LYS A 63 58.23 -27.66 2.80
C LYS A 63 57.11 -28.60 3.25
N LYS A 64 57.41 -29.69 3.97
CA LYS A 64 56.39 -30.58 4.55
C LYS A 64 55.55 -29.88 5.61
N LYS A 65 56.15 -29.03 6.45
CA LYS A 65 55.43 -28.20 7.44
C LYS A 65 54.57 -27.13 6.77
N GLU A 66 55.02 -26.51 5.66
CA GLU A 66 54.19 -25.60 4.87
C GLU A 66 53.02 -26.30 4.20
N ILE A 67 53.24 -27.45 3.55
CA ILE A 67 52.17 -28.24 2.92
C ILE A 67 51.19 -28.74 3.97
N TYR A 68 51.69 -29.26 5.10
CA TYR A 68 50.86 -29.65 6.23
C TYR A 68 50.07 -28.45 6.77
N ASN A 69 50.69 -27.31 7.03
CA ASN A 69 49.97 -26.10 7.47
C ASN A 69 48.96 -25.58 6.44
N LYS A 70 49.21 -25.77 5.14
CA LYS A 70 48.28 -25.39 4.06
C LYS A 70 47.10 -26.35 3.95
N ILE A 71 47.33 -27.65 4.17
CA ILE A 71 46.29 -28.68 4.18
C ILE A 71 45.49 -28.61 5.49
N TYR A 72 46.16 -28.57 6.64
CA TYR A 72 45.56 -28.45 7.97
C TYR A 72 44.85 -27.10 8.13
N GLY A 73 45.41 -26.01 7.57
CA GLY A 73 44.75 -24.70 7.49
C GLY A 73 43.48 -24.74 6.66
N LYS A 74 43.47 -25.44 5.51
CA LYS A 74 42.25 -25.68 4.72
C LYS A 74 41.25 -26.56 5.48
N ILE A 75 41.68 -27.64 6.12
CA ILE A 75 40.80 -28.52 6.90
C ILE A 75 40.18 -27.78 8.09
N ARG A 76 40.96 -26.95 8.80
CA ARG A 76 40.49 -26.13 9.92
C ARG A 76 39.50 -25.05 9.46
N TYR A 77 39.80 -24.41 8.33
CA TYR A 77 38.93 -23.46 7.64
C TYR A 77 37.56 -24.05 7.28
N TYR A 78 37.51 -25.30 6.82
CA TYR A 78 36.24 -25.96 6.49
C TYR A 78 35.48 -26.44 7.71
N LYS A 79 36.09 -26.49 8.90
CA LYS A 79 35.47 -27.05 10.10
C LYS A 79 34.91 -25.98 11.05
N ASN A 80 35.57 -24.81 11.18
CA ASN A 80 35.10 -23.73 12.05
C ASN A 80 33.93 -22.94 11.41
N PRO A 81 32.73 -22.93 12.02
CA PRO A 81 31.57 -22.18 11.51
C PRO A 81 31.83 -20.68 11.32
N ILE A 82 32.61 -20.06 12.22
CA ILE A 82 32.92 -18.62 12.19
C ILE A 82 33.80 -18.30 10.98
N ASP A 83 34.85 -19.11 10.76
CA ASP A 83 35.77 -18.94 9.63
C ASP A 83 35.04 -19.08 8.28
N ARG A 84 34.08 -20.01 8.19
CA ARG A 84 33.26 -20.18 6.97
C ARG A 84 32.47 -18.92 6.60
N ILE A 85 32.03 -18.14 7.58
CA ILE A 85 31.34 -16.85 7.35
C ILE A 85 32.33 -15.74 7.03
N ILE A 86 33.38 -15.57 7.87
CA ILE A 86 34.36 -14.48 7.72
C ILE A 86 35.10 -14.57 6.38
N PHE A 87 35.41 -15.78 5.94
CA PHE A 87 36.19 -16.00 4.72
C PHE A 87 35.37 -16.43 3.51
N ASP A 88 34.03 -16.38 3.60
CA ASP A 88 33.16 -16.69 2.47
C ASP A 88 33.58 -15.90 1.22
N SER A 89 33.92 -16.64 0.16
CA SER A 89 34.40 -16.09 -1.11
C SER A 89 33.30 -15.43 -1.93
N ASP A 90 32.03 -15.73 -1.64
CA ASP A 90 30.89 -15.15 -2.34
C ASP A 90 30.70 -13.66 -1.99
N PHE A 91 31.34 -13.19 -0.91
CA PHE A 91 31.23 -11.82 -0.43
C PHE A 91 32.57 -11.09 -0.50
N PRO A 92 32.63 -9.90 -1.10
CA PRO A 92 33.86 -9.13 -1.15
C PRO A 92 34.25 -8.68 0.26
N ARG A 93 35.55 -8.60 0.52
CA ARG A 93 36.10 -8.15 1.81
C ARG A 93 35.51 -6.82 2.26
N VAL A 94 35.33 -5.87 1.34
CA VAL A 94 34.74 -4.55 1.62
C VAL A 94 33.32 -4.67 2.19
N PHE A 95 32.50 -5.60 1.70
CA PHE A 95 31.18 -5.85 2.28
C PHE A 95 31.28 -6.43 3.68
N LYS A 96 32.13 -7.45 3.88
CA LYS A 96 32.29 -8.13 5.17
C LYS A 96 32.77 -7.18 6.27
N ASP A 97 33.78 -6.35 5.96
CA ASP A 97 34.28 -5.34 6.88
C ASP A 97 33.19 -4.33 7.27
N ASN A 98 32.39 -3.85 6.31
CA ASN A 98 31.26 -2.95 6.58
C ASN A 98 30.11 -3.66 7.30
N PHE A 99 29.87 -4.92 7.01
CA PHE A 99 28.79 -5.70 7.61
C PHE A 99 29.03 -5.86 9.11
N ILE A 100 30.27 -6.16 9.52
CA ILE A 100 30.68 -6.21 10.92
C ILE A 100 30.41 -4.87 11.61
N ILE A 101 30.77 -3.75 10.98
CA ILE A 101 30.53 -2.42 11.56
C ILE A 101 29.03 -2.16 11.76
N VAL A 102 28.23 -2.39 10.71
CA VAL A 102 26.78 -2.15 10.74
C VAL A 102 26.10 -3.03 11.78
N ILE A 103 26.41 -4.33 11.82
CA ILE A 103 25.80 -5.23 12.80
C ILE A 103 26.27 -4.92 14.22
N SER A 104 27.50 -4.43 14.41
CA SER A 104 27.99 -4.01 15.74
C SER A 104 27.17 -2.85 16.30
N ARG A 105 26.75 -1.91 15.46
CA ARG A 105 25.85 -0.81 15.86
C ARG A 105 24.47 -1.30 16.26
N VAL A 106 23.92 -2.25 15.49
CA VAL A 106 22.65 -2.89 15.83
C VAL A 106 22.74 -3.60 17.18
N ILE A 107 23.81 -4.39 17.39
CA ILE A 107 24.06 -5.06 18.66
C ILE A 107 24.16 -4.04 19.80
N TYR A 108 24.96 -2.99 19.61
CA TYR A 108 25.12 -1.91 20.59
C TYR A 108 23.79 -1.24 20.96
N THR A 109 22.96 -0.89 19.97
CA THR A 109 21.62 -0.34 20.20
C THR A 109 20.76 -1.27 21.06
N HIS A 110 20.72 -2.58 20.75
CA HIS A 110 19.93 -3.52 21.54
C HIS A 110 20.49 -3.77 22.95
N ILE A 111 21.82 -3.68 23.14
CA ILE A 111 22.42 -3.72 24.47
C ILE A 111 22.00 -2.49 25.30
N GLN A 112 22.01 -1.30 24.69
CA GLN A 112 21.54 -0.07 25.35
C GLN A 112 20.05 -0.12 25.70
N GLU A 113 19.23 -0.68 24.80
CA GLU A 113 17.80 -0.93 25.07
C GLU A 113 17.62 -1.92 26.23
N TYR A 114 18.41 -2.99 26.27
CA TYR A 114 18.40 -3.96 27.36
C TYR A 114 18.78 -3.32 28.71
N GLU A 115 19.83 -2.49 28.75
CA GLU A 115 20.26 -1.73 29.93
C GLU A 115 19.15 -0.79 30.44
N LEU A 116 18.47 -0.09 29.51
CA LEU A 116 17.34 0.79 29.83
C LEU A 116 16.15 0.02 30.42
N VAL A 117 15.79 -1.12 29.83
CA VAL A 117 14.63 -1.93 30.26
C VAL A 117 14.91 -2.66 31.57
N SER A 118 16.12 -3.20 31.74
CA SER A 118 16.53 -3.93 32.95
C SER A 118 16.93 -3.02 34.11
N SER A 119 17.10 -1.72 33.88
CA SER A 119 17.59 -0.75 34.86
C SER A 119 18.92 -1.15 35.50
N THR A 120 19.76 -1.89 34.76
CA THR A 120 21.04 -2.43 35.26
C THR A 120 22.19 -1.97 34.37
N ASP A 121 23.25 -1.42 34.97
CA ASP A 121 24.45 -1.00 34.26
C ASP A 121 25.15 -2.21 33.64
N ILE A 122 25.29 -2.22 32.32
CA ILE A 122 25.85 -3.35 31.58
C ILE A 122 27.30 -3.67 31.98
N LYS A 123 28.04 -2.70 32.53
CA LYS A 123 29.41 -2.88 33.04
C LYS A 123 29.47 -3.76 34.29
N THR A 124 28.34 -3.92 34.98
CA THR A 124 28.24 -4.69 36.24
C THR A 124 27.64 -6.08 36.07
N VAL A 125 27.13 -6.40 34.87
CA VAL A 125 26.41 -7.64 34.59
C VAL A 125 27.33 -8.62 33.86
N GLU A 126 27.41 -9.85 34.35
CA GLU A 126 28.06 -10.94 33.60
C GLU A 126 27.17 -11.38 32.44
N LEU A 127 27.74 -11.57 31.24
CA LEU A 127 27.01 -12.06 30.08
C LEU A 127 26.59 -13.52 30.28
N THR A 128 25.40 -13.72 30.83
CA THR A 128 24.81 -15.05 30.95
C THR A 128 24.31 -15.56 29.60
N LYS A 129 24.11 -16.88 29.49
CA LYS A 129 23.52 -17.50 28.29
C LYS A 129 22.14 -16.91 27.97
N GLU A 130 21.35 -16.61 29.00
CA GLU A 130 20.02 -16.04 28.85
C GLU A 130 20.06 -14.64 28.22
N ILE A 131 20.97 -13.78 28.68
CA ILE A 131 21.18 -12.45 28.10
C ILE A 131 21.61 -12.57 26.63
N LEU A 132 22.54 -13.49 26.33
CA LEU A 132 22.99 -13.73 24.97
C LEU A 132 21.86 -14.24 24.05
N ASP A 133 21.05 -15.17 24.52
CA ASP A 133 19.91 -15.71 23.78
C ASP A 133 18.85 -14.60 23.54
N ASN A 134 18.55 -13.76 24.53
CA ASN A 134 17.61 -12.64 24.40
C ASN A 134 18.09 -11.60 23.37
N LEU A 135 19.35 -11.14 23.49
CA LEU A 135 19.93 -10.21 22.52
C LEU A 135 19.91 -10.79 21.10
N TYR A 136 20.23 -12.09 20.95
CA TYR A 136 20.15 -12.75 19.66
C TYR A 136 18.73 -12.76 19.09
N GLU A 137 17.71 -13.07 19.89
CA GLU A 137 16.31 -13.08 19.44
C GLU A 137 15.83 -11.67 19.07
N ASP A 138 16.31 -10.61 19.72
CA ASP A 138 15.98 -9.23 19.36
C ASP A 138 16.67 -8.79 18.04
N ILE A 139 17.91 -9.23 17.81
CA ILE A 139 18.71 -8.87 16.63
C ILE A 139 18.35 -9.72 15.40
N SER A 140 18.01 -11.00 15.59
CA SER A 140 17.74 -11.97 14.52
C SER A 140 16.66 -11.48 13.53
N PRO A 141 15.52 -10.91 13.97
CA PRO A 141 14.54 -10.28 13.10
C PRO A 141 15.11 -9.14 12.26
N VAL A 142 16.04 -8.33 12.81
CA VAL A 142 16.70 -7.23 12.09
C VAL A 142 17.53 -7.77 10.92
N LEU A 143 18.15 -8.94 11.07
CA LEU A 143 18.91 -9.63 10.01
C LEU A 143 18.02 -10.28 8.93
N SER A 144 16.72 -10.43 9.21
CA SER A 144 15.74 -10.82 8.18
C SER A 144 15.13 -9.61 7.47
N LYS A 145 15.37 -8.40 7.99
CA LYS A 145 14.89 -7.11 7.51
C LYS A 145 16.07 -6.25 7.04
N LEU A 146 15.79 -5.05 6.53
CA LEU A 146 16.86 -4.10 6.25
C LEU A 146 17.30 -3.38 7.53
N PHE A 147 18.58 -3.02 7.58
CA PHE A 147 19.09 -2.10 8.59
C PHE A 147 18.48 -0.71 8.43
N LYS A 148 18.18 -0.04 9.56
CA LYS A 148 17.82 1.36 9.59
C LYS A 148 18.95 2.22 9.00
N ARG A 149 18.60 3.35 8.39
CA ARG A 149 19.56 4.25 7.71
C ARG A 149 20.66 4.76 8.66
N GLU A 150 20.31 4.98 9.92
CA GLU A 150 21.25 5.37 10.98
C GLU A 150 22.40 4.37 11.14
N TYR A 151 22.13 3.06 11.06
CA TYR A 151 23.16 2.03 11.16
C TYR A 151 24.09 1.99 9.95
N LEU A 152 23.69 2.59 8.83
CA LEU A 152 24.42 2.58 7.55
C LEU A 152 25.32 3.82 7.36
N GLY A 153 25.54 4.63 8.39
CA GLY A 153 26.46 5.77 8.33
C GLY A 153 27.94 5.36 8.16
N ASN A 154 28.75 6.17 7.48
CA ASN A 154 30.21 6.00 7.42
C ASN A 154 30.71 4.63 6.88
N LEU A 155 30.05 4.06 5.87
CA LEU A 155 30.52 2.85 5.19
C LEU A 155 31.88 3.09 4.52
N ARG A 156 32.86 2.23 4.81
CA ARG A 156 34.22 2.32 4.27
C ARG A 156 34.26 1.79 2.84
N LYS A 157 34.61 2.65 1.88
CA LYS A 157 34.81 2.27 0.46
C LYS A 157 33.61 1.58 -0.19
N SER A 158 32.41 1.79 0.33
CA SER A 158 31.15 1.27 -0.19
C SER A 158 30.08 2.33 -0.02
N ASN A 159 29.17 2.46 -0.98
CA ASN A 159 27.96 3.25 -0.81
C ASN A 159 26.82 2.35 -0.26
N ILE A 160 25.74 2.99 0.20
CA ILE A 160 24.56 2.29 0.77
C ILE A 160 23.95 1.33 -0.25
N THR A 161 23.90 1.72 -1.52
CA THR A 161 23.32 0.91 -2.60
C THR A 161 24.07 -0.40 -2.81
N ASP A 162 25.41 -0.35 -2.88
CA ASP A 162 26.26 -1.52 -3.08
C ASP A 162 26.27 -2.41 -1.84
N PHE A 163 26.27 -1.83 -0.64
CA PHE A 163 26.09 -2.59 0.60
C PHE A 163 24.75 -3.35 0.62
N GLY A 164 23.67 -2.68 0.22
CA GLY A 164 22.33 -3.28 0.12
C GLY A 164 22.26 -4.46 -0.86
N LYS A 165 22.96 -4.38 -2.01
CA LYS A 165 23.05 -5.50 -2.97
C LYS A 165 23.67 -6.75 -2.34
N TRP A 166 24.79 -6.59 -1.62
CA TRP A 166 25.48 -7.70 -0.98
C TRP A 166 24.72 -8.25 0.23
N LEU A 167 24.08 -7.37 1.02
CA LEU A 167 23.21 -7.78 2.12
C LEU A 167 22.05 -8.64 1.61
N LYS A 168 21.46 -8.27 0.47
CA LYS A 168 20.42 -9.08 -0.19
C LYS A 168 20.93 -10.46 -0.59
N LEU A 169 22.14 -10.55 -1.16
CA LEU A 169 22.77 -11.83 -1.51
C LEU A 169 23.00 -12.69 -0.25
N LEU A 170 23.43 -12.07 0.86
CA LEU A 170 23.56 -12.74 2.15
C LEU A 170 22.23 -13.31 2.64
N HIS A 171 21.15 -12.52 2.62
CA HIS A 171 19.82 -12.99 3.00
C HIS A 171 19.34 -14.15 2.12
N THR A 172 19.53 -14.07 0.80
CA THR A 172 19.21 -15.15 -0.12
C THR A 172 19.98 -16.43 0.22
N LYS A 173 21.29 -16.32 0.49
CA LYS A 173 22.13 -17.47 0.85
C LYS A 173 21.70 -18.09 2.19
N LEU A 174 21.37 -17.28 3.19
CA LEU A 174 20.85 -17.74 4.49
C LEU A 174 19.51 -18.48 4.34
N ASN A 175 18.64 -18.05 3.43
CA ASN A 175 17.35 -18.69 3.20
C ASN A 175 17.47 -20.01 2.43
N LEU A 176 18.37 -20.07 1.45
CA LEU A 176 18.53 -21.25 0.58
C LEU A 176 19.42 -22.33 1.19
N ASN A 177 20.41 -21.96 2.01
CA ASN A 177 21.40 -22.89 2.55
C ASN A 177 21.26 -23.04 4.07
N LYS A 178 20.59 -24.12 4.50
CA LYS A 178 20.37 -24.45 5.92
C LYS A 178 21.67 -24.60 6.71
N SER A 179 22.74 -25.12 6.11
CA SER A 179 24.04 -25.29 6.79
C SER A 179 24.70 -23.93 7.03
N TYR A 180 24.73 -23.09 5.99
CA TYR A 180 25.28 -21.73 6.07
C TYR A 180 24.51 -20.88 7.08
N ARG A 181 23.19 -21.04 7.16
CA ARG A 181 22.36 -20.38 8.19
C ARG A 181 22.77 -20.78 9.61
N LYS A 182 23.01 -22.07 9.87
CA LYS A 182 23.47 -22.53 11.20
C LYS A 182 24.82 -21.92 11.57
N ASP A 183 25.75 -21.88 10.61
CA ASP A 183 27.07 -21.26 10.82
C ASP A 183 26.95 -19.77 11.10
N PHE A 184 26.06 -19.08 10.39
CA PHE A 184 25.81 -17.66 10.57
C PHE A 184 25.20 -17.33 11.93
N ILE A 185 24.34 -18.19 12.48
CA ILE A 185 23.80 -18.03 13.84
C ILE A 185 24.93 -18.11 14.87
N ILE A 186 25.84 -19.08 14.73
CA ILE A 186 27.00 -19.22 15.61
C ILE A 186 27.91 -18.00 15.50
N TYR A 187 28.18 -17.54 14.27
CA TYR A 187 28.94 -16.32 14.01
C TYR A 187 28.31 -15.09 14.67
N LEU A 188 26.99 -14.92 14.57
CA LEU A 188 26.29 -13.78 15.15
C LEU A 188 26.34 -13.80 16.69
N ARG A 189 26.12 -14.96 17.31
CA ARG A 189 26.25 -15.11 18.77
C ARG A 189 27.66 -14.79 19.26
N ASN A 190 28.67 -15.25 18.52
CA ASN A 190 30.05 -14.88 18.81
C ASN A 190 30.24 -13.36 18.72
N LEU A 191 29.72 -12.73 17.68
CA LEU A 191 29.84 -11.29 17.50
C LEU A 191 29.10 -10.51 18.61
N ILE A 192 27.90 -10.93 19.03
CA ILE A 192 27.19 -10.33 20.17
C ILE A 192 28.07 -10.38 21.43
N LYS A 193 28.70 -11.52 21.71
CA LYS A 193 29.61 -11.67 22.86
C LYS A 193 30.81 -10.73 22.77
N GLU A 194 31.46 -10.63 21.60
CA GLU A 194 32.59 -9.71 21.40
C GLU A 194 32.17 -8.26 21.62
N ILE A 195 31.04 -7.83 21.04
CA ILE A 195 30.54 -6.46 21.20
C ILE A 195 30.16 -6.17 22.65
N TYR A 196 29.50 -7.11 23.33
CA TYR A 196 29.20 -6.99 24.75
C TYR A 196 30.47 -6.77 25.57
N THR A 197 31.48 -7.62 25.39
CA THR A 197 32.78 -7.53 26.08
C THR A 197 33.47 -6.19 25.81
N ILE A 198 33.39 -5.70 24.57
CA ILE A 198 33.93 -4.38 24.21
C ILE A 198 33.28 -3.26 25.01
N ILE A 199 31.95 -3.34 25.23
CA ILE A 199 31.18 -2.32 25.94
C ILE A 199 31.35 -2.44 27.46
N SER A 200 31.28 -3.65 28.00
CA SER A 200 31.28 -3.89 29.45
C SER A 200 32.68 -3.78 30.06
N GLU A 201 33.70 -4.33 29.40
CA GLU A 201 35.05 -4.49 29.98
C GLU A 201 36.10 -3.61 29.32
N LEU A 202 36.03 -3.43 28.00
CA LEU A 202 37.13 -2.85 27.22
C LEU A 202 36.89 -1.40 26.78
N TRP A 203 35.78 -0.78 27.19
CA TRP A 203 35.32 0.51 26.68
C TRP A 203 36.35 1.64 26.86
N ASP A 204 37.08 1.60 27.97
CA ASP A 204 38.05 2.63 28.39
C ASP A 204 39.50 2.14 28.28
N THR A 205 39.73 0.91 27.81
CA THR A 205 41.08 0.33 27.68
C THR A 205 41.81 0.95 26.50
N ILE A 206 42.98 1.55 26.72
CA ILE A 206 43.73 2.26 25.65
C ILE A 206 44.32 1.29 24.62
N ASP A 207 44.89 0.18 25.08
CA ASP A 207 45.69 -0.71 24.23
C ASP A 207 44.91 -1.97 23.81
N LEU A 208 44.00 -1.79 22.86
CA LEU A 208 43.19 -2.88 22.29
C LEU A 208 43.77 -3.41 20.97
N PRO A 209 43.59 -4.71 20.67
CA PRO A 209 43.89 -5.21 19.33
C PRO A 209 43.04 -4.49 18.27
N LYS A 210 43.51 -4.55 17.01
CA LYS A 210 43.00 -3.69 15.93
C LYS A 210 41.50 -3.86 15.68
N PHE A 211 40.97 -5.07 15.85
CA PHE A 211 39.56 -5.37 15.61
C PHE A 211 38.68 -4.65 16.63
N GLU A 212 38.92 -4.91 17.92
CA GLU A 212 38.20 -4.37 19.07
C GLU A 212 38.30 -2.84 19.09
N ARG A 213 39.50 -2.31 18.84
CA ARG A 213 39.75 -0.87 18.71
C ARG A 213 38.88 -0.24 17.62
N THR A 214 38.85 -0.87 16.43
CA THR A 214 38.06 -0.35 15.29
C THR A 214 36.57 -0.31 15.60
N ILE A 215 36.05 -1.34 16.27
CA ILE A 215 34.63 -1.40 16.61
C ILE A 215 34.30 -0.41 17.73
N ARG A 216 35.07 -0.41 18.83
CA ARG A 216 34.89 0.54 19.92
C ARG A 216 34.88 1.99 19.44
N ASP A 217 35.87 2.38 18.62
CA ASP A 217 35.96 3.76 18.12
C ASP A 217 34.74 4.10 17.23
N ASN A 218 34.29 3.16 16.41
CA ASN A 218 33.07 3.34 15.60
C ASN A 218 31.80 3.48 16.46
N LEU A 219 31.69 2.73 17.56
CA LEU A 219 30.56 2.79 18.47
C LEU A 219 30.56 4.09 19.28
N LYS A 220 31.74 4.60 19.70
CA LYS A 220 31.86 5.92 20.33
C LYS A 220 31.41 7.06 19.42
N ASP A 221 31.72 6.97 18.13
CA ASP A 221 31.27 7.94 17.12
C ASP A 221 29.77 7.77 16.75
N PHE A 222 29.16 6.63 17.11
CA PHE A 222 27.77 6.32 16.80
C PHE A 222 26.85 6.92 17.88
N SER A 223 26.41 8.15 17.66
CA SER A 223 25.43 8.82 18.54
C SER A 223 24.06 8.17 18.44
N TYR A 224 23.71 7.33 19.42
CA TYR A 224 22.36 6.82 19.61
C TYR A 224 21.54 7.81 20.44
N SER A 225 20.57 8.51 19.82
CA SER A 225 19.62 9.35 20.56
C SER A 225 18.38 8.52 20.92
N SER A 226 18.25 8.17 22.20
CA SER A 226 17.10 7.42 22.72
C SER A 226 15.78 8.18 22.61
N GLU A 227 15.82 9.51 22.41
CA GLU A 227 14.64 10.38 22.31
C GLU A 227 13.93 10.30 20.94
N GLU A 228 14.64 9.96 19.85
CA GLU A 228 14.04 9.87 18.50
C GLU A 228 13.18 8.61 18.30
N PHE A 229 13.32 7.62 19.18
CA PHE A 229 12.60 6.34 19.08
C PHE A 229 11.13 6.44 19.48
N LYS A 230 10.73 7.43 20.29
CA LYS A 230 9.34 7.59 20.75
C LYS A 230 8.45 8.41 19.81
N SER A 231 9.01 9.15 18.86
CA SER A 231 8.26 10.17 18.10
C SER A 231 8.22 9.96 16.58
N SER A 232 8.91 8.94 16.05
CA SER A 232 9.11 8.84 14.61
C SER A 232 8.35 7.66 13.99
N ASN A 233 7.21 7.98 13.37
CA ASN A 233 6.66 7.20 12.24
C ASN A 233 7.65 7.32 11.06
N ILE A 234 8.77 6.60 11.14
CA ILE A 234 9.82 6.64 10.13
C ILE A 234 9.33 5.93 8.88
N LYS A 235 9.36 6.65 7.76
CA LYS A 235 9.15 6.13 6.41
C LYS A 235 10.19 5.05 6.13
N GLU A 236 9.78 3.79 6.30
CA GLU A 236 10.47 2.63 5.73
C GLU A 236 10.70 2.89 4.23
N LEU A 237 11.94 2.78 3.78
CA LEU A 237 12.28 2.90 2.36
C LEU A 237 11.62 1.71 1.63
N ASP A 238 10.66 1.99 0.75
CA ASP A 238 9.80 1.00 0.09
C ASP A 238 10.56 -0.19 -0.53
N LEU A 239 10.51 -1.34 0.14
CA LEU A 239 11.02 -2.63 -0.36
C LEU A 239 9.94 -3.67 -0.63
N GLU A 240 8.66 -3.30 -0.56
CA GLU A 240 7.57 -4.11 -1.12
C GLU A 240 7.79 -4.39 -2.61
N ASN A 241 8.45 -3.47 -3.33
CA ASN A 241 8.83 -3.65 -4.73
C ASN A 241 9.91 -4.73 -4.98
N GLU A 242 10.70 -5.13 -3.98
CA GLU A 242 11.82 -6.05 -4.19
C GLU A 242 11.62 -7.45 -3.62
N LYS A 243 10.77 -7.63 -2.59
CA LYS A 243 10.20 -8.95 -2.22
C LYS A 243 9.46 -9.56 -3.40
N SER A 244 8.78 -8.71 -4.16
CA SER A 244 8.11 -9.04 -5.41
C SER A 244 9.03 -9.74 -6.42
N ASN A 245 10.25 -9.27 -6.65
CA ASN A 245 11.08 -9.80 -7.74
C ASN A 245 11.59 -11.23 -7.49
N ALA A 246 12.04 -11.55 -6.26
CA ALA A 246 12.46 -12.92 -5.93
C ALA A 246 11.29 -13.91 -5.95
N GLN A 247 10.14 -13.46 -5.47
CA GLN A 247 8.89 -14.22 -5.55
C GLN A 247 8.44 -14.43 -7.01
N ILE A 248 8.57 -13.41 -7.86
CA ILE A 248 8.30 -13.49 -9.31
C ILE A 248 9.22 -14.50 -9.99
N PHE A 249 10.50 -14.59 -9.61
CA PHE A 249 11.43 -15.58 -10.16
C PHE A 249 11.07 -17.02 -9.75
N ALA A 250 10.69 -17.25 -8.49
CA ALA A 250 10.23 -18.55 -8.03
C ALA A 250 8.90 -18.96 -8.70
N GLU A 251 7.93 -18.03 -8.76
CA GLU A 251 6.66 -18.22 -9.47
C GLU A 251 6.87 -18.55 -10.95
N LYS A 252 7.84 -17.90 -11.61
CA LYS A 252 8.17 -18.14 -13.02
C LYS A 252 8.61 -19.58 -13.26
N GLU A 253 9.53 -20.11 -12.46
CA GLU A 253 10.01 -21.49 -12.59
C GLU A 253 8.89 -22.50 -12.37
N ASP A 254 8.01 -22.26 -11.41
CA ASP A 254 6.86 -23.12 -11.15
C ASP A 254 5.87 -23.11 -12.32
N TYR A 255 5.60 -21.94 -12.93
CA TYR A 255 4.76 -21.85 -14.14
C TYR A 255 5.37 -22.58 -15.33
N ILE A 256 6.68 -22.50 -15.52
CA ILE A 256 7.37 -23.20 -16.61
C ILE A 256 7.26 -24.71 -16.41
N LYS A 257 7.56 -25.20 -15.20
CA LYS A 257 7.44 -26.63 -14.87
C LYS A 257 6.01 -27.14 -15.07
N PHE A 258 5.02 -26.41 -14.57
CA PHE A 258 3.61 -26.72 -14.77
C PHE A 258 3.25 -26.82 -16.26
N LEU A 259 3.67 -25.85 -17.08
CA LEU A 259 3.39 -25.84 -18.52
C LEU A 259 4.11 -26.97 -19.27
N GLU A 260 5.29 -27.40 -18.84
CA GLU A 260 5.97 -28.56 -19.43
C GLU A 260 5.27 -29.87 -19.05
N ILE A 261 4.76 -30.00 -17.82
CA ILE A 261 3.94 -31.16 -17.41
C ILE A 261 2.66 -31.23 -18.27
N LEU A 262 1.93 -30.11 -18.38
CA LEU A 262 0.76 -30.05 -19.26
C LEU A 262 1.11 -30.35 -20.72
N ARG A 263 2.26 -29.86 -21.21
CA ARG A 263 2.72 -30.15 -22.55
C ARG A 263 2.93 -31.64 -22.77
N SER A 264 3.55 -32.32 -21.82
CA SER A 264 3.79 -33.76 -21.87
C SER A 264 2.47 -34.52 -21.98
N GLU A 265 1.49 -34.20 -21.14
CA GLU A 265 0.19 -34.88 -21.17
C GLU A 265 -0.60 -34.59 -22.46
N ILE A 266 -0.64 -33.33 -22.91
CA ILE A 266 -1.32 -32.97 -24.16
C ILE A 266 -0.62 -33.62 -25.37
N THR A 267 0.70 -33.83 -25.30
CA THR A 267 1.47 -34.52 -26.36
C THR A 267 0.97 -35.94 -26.57
N LYS A 268 0.50 -36.63 -25.52
CA LYS A 268 -0.10 -37.97 -25.61
C LYS A 268 -1.47 -37.97 -26.31
N LEU A 269 -2.16 -36.83 -26.35
CA LEU A 269 -3.52 -36.70 -26.89
C LEU A 269 -3.55 -36.24 -28.35
N VAL A 270 -2.47 -35.66 -28.86
CA VAL A 270 -2.39 -35.12 -30.23
C VAL A 270 -1.78 -36.12 -31.21
N SER A 271 -2.09 -35.95 -32.51
CA SER A 271 -1.50 -36.80 -33.55
C SER A 271 -0.01 -36.52 -33.76
N ALA A 272 0.77 -37.53 -34.17
CA ALA A 272 2.21 -37.37 -34.45
C ALA A 272 2.53 -36.27 -35.48
N LYS A 273 1.61 -35.98 -36.42
CA LYS A 273 1.74 -34.89 -37.41
C LYS A 273 1.75 -33.50 -36.77
N GLU A 274 1.26 -33.38 -35.54
CA GLU A 274 1.27 -32.15 -34.76
C GLU A 274 2.49 -31.97 -33.87
N LEU A 275 3.41 -32.94 -33.88
CA LEU A 275 4.65 -32.86 -33.13
C LEU A 275 5.77 -32.35 -34.03
N HIS A 276 6.68 -31.57 -33.45
CA HIS A 276 7.90 -31.16 -34.11
C HIS A 276 9.07 -31.64 -33.24
N ARG A 277 9.82 -32.64 -33.74
CA ARG A 277 10.86 -33.36 -32.98
C ARG A 277 10.28 -33.92 -31.66
N ASP A 278 9.18 -34.66 -31.80
CA ASP A 278 8.47 -35.31 -30.69
C ASP A 278 7.98 -34.38 -29.58
N ARG A 279 7.91 -33.07 -29.87
CA ARG A 279 7.46 -32.05 -28.93
C ARG A 279 6.36 -31.19 -29.51
N LEU A 280 5.36 -30.89 -28.68
CA LEU A 280 4.31 -29.93 -29.00
C LEU A 280 4.85 -28.49 -28.95
N ALA A 281 4.80 -27.76 -30.06
CA ALA A 281 5.27 -26.39 -30.12
C ALA A 281 4.46 -25.42 -29.22
N ASN A 282 5.10 -24.40 -28.66
CA ASN A 282 4.47 -23.43 -27.74
C ASN A 282 3.16 -22.83 -28.26
N TRP A 283 3.10 -22.46 -29.54
CA TRP A 283 1.89 -21.89 -30.14
C TRP A 283 0.74 -22.92 -30.29
N ARG A 284 1.06 -24.21 -30.48
CA ARG A 284 0.06 -25.29 -30.49
C ARG A 284 -0.44 -25.55 -29.07
N LEU A 285 0.46 -25.59 -28.09
CA LEU A 285 0.08 -25.67 -26.68
C LEU A 285 -0.84 -24.50 -26.27
N ALA A 286 -0.47 -23.27 -26.63
CA ALA A 286 -1.29 -22.08 -26.38
C ALA A 286 -2.68 -22.20 -27.03
N LYS A 287 -2.77 -22.72 -28.27
CA LYS A 287 -4.04 -23.00 -28.95
C LYS A 287 -4.91 -23.98 -28.17
N TYR A 288 -4.36 -25.10 -27.70
CA TYR A 288 -5.12 -26.10 -26.95
C TYR A 288 -5.63 -25.58 -25.61
N LEU A 289 -4.83 -24.74 -24.95
CA LEU A 289 -5.17 -24.09 -23.69
C LEU A 289 -6.04 -22.84 -23.85
N ASP A 290 -6.44 -22.46 -25.07
CA ASP A 290 -7.17 -21.21 -25.37
C ASP A 290 -6.46 -19.96 -24.81
N LEU A 291 -5.13 -20.01 -24.74
CA LEU A 291 -4.29 -18.89 -24.35
C LEU A 291 -4.01 -18.02 -25.59
N PRO A 292 -3.90 -16.68 -25.45
CA PRO A 292 -3.64 -15.81 -26.59
C PRO A 292 -2.40 -16.22 -27.39
N PHE A 293 -2.56 -16.37 -28.70
CA PHE A 293 -1.49 -16.58 -29.67
C PHE A 293 -1.84 -15.88 -30.98
N GLY A 294 -0.85 -15.63 -31.84
CA GLY A 294 -1.09 -15.03 -33.14
C GLY A 294 0.19 -14.80 -33.94
N GLU A 295 0.08 -14.06 -35.03
CA GLU A 295 1.19 -13.75 -35.91
C GLU A 295 1.55 -12.25 -35.84
N ARG A 296 2.85 -11.97 -35.76
CA ARG A 296 3.40 -10.61 -35.81
C ARG A 296 3.31 -10.08 -37.25
N LYS A 297 3.49 -8.77 -37.43
CA LYS A 297 3.45 -8.14 -38.77
C LYS A 297 4.58 -8.64 -39.68
N ASP A 298 5.67 -9.14 -39.08
CA ASP A 298 6.84 -9.72 -39.72
C ASP A 298 6.71 -11.24 -39.97
N GLY A 299 5.51 -11.81 -39.80
CA GLY A 299 5.24 -13.24 -39.96
C GLY A 299 5.67 -14.12 -38.77
N ARG A 300 6.32 -13.57 -37.74
CA ARG A 300 6.74 -14.37 -36.58
C ARG A 300 5.54 -14.69 -35.68
N LYS A 301 5.33 -15.97 -35.39
CA LYS A 301 4.31 -16.39 -34.41
C LYS A 301 4.71 -15.93 -33.01
N TRP A 302 3.73 -15.44 -32.24
CA TRP A 302 3.86 -15.16 -30.82
C TRP A 302 2.78 -15.95 -30.07
N ASP A 303 3.09 -16.34 -28.84
CA ASP A 303 2.19 -17.11 -28.01
C ASP A 303 2.40 -16.77 -26.54
N THR A 304 1.35 -16.96 -25.75
CA THR A 304 1.35 -16.66 -24.31
C THR A 304 2.36 -17.53 -23.54
N ILE A 305 2.59 -18.77 -23.95
CA ILE A 305 3.55 -19.69 -23.31
C ILE A 305 4.97 -19.13 -23.36
N SER A 306 5.36 -18.56 -24.50
CA SER A 306 6.65 -17.91 -24.70
C SER A 306 6.80 -16.65 -23.83
N THR A 307 5.73 -15.87 -23.63
CA THR A 307 5.76 -14.71 -22.72
C THR A 307 5.85 -15.14 -21.26
N ILE A 308 5.18 -16.24 -20.86
CA ILE A 308 5.29 -16.81 -19.52
C ILE A 308 6.71 -17.33 -19.26
N SER A 309 7.28 -18.03 -20.24
CA SER A 309 8.65 -18.55 -20.17
C SER A 309 9.70 -17.43 -20.02
N LYS A 310 9.40 -16.23 -20.53
CA LYS A 310 10.24 -15.05 -20.35
C LYS A 310 10.01 -14.35 -19.00
N GLY A 311 8.91 -14.64 -18.31
CA GLY A 311 8.48 -13.92 -17.10
C GLY A 311 7.74 -12.62 -17.40
N GLU A 312 7.33 -12.41 -18.65
CA GLU A 312 6.58 -11.22 -19.08
C GLU A 312 5.08 -11.32 -18.73
N ARG A 313 4.58 -12.54 -18.45
CA ARG A 313 3.19 -12.84 -18.09
C ARG A 313 3.14 -14.01 -17.10
N HIS A 314 2.12 -14.04 -16.25
CA HIS A 314 1.81 -15.19 -15.39
C HIS A 314 0.50 -15.85 -15.82
N LEU A 315 0.34 -17.13 -15.49
CA LEU A 315 -0.94 -17.82 -15.59
C LEU A 315 -1.91 -17.31 -14.53
N THR A 316 -3.19 -17.36 -14.85
CA THR A 316 -4.25 -16.88 -13.97
C THR A 316 -5.33 -17.93 -13.81
N ILE A 317 -6.10 -17.87 -12.72
CA ILE A 317 -7.24 -18.76 -12.50
C ILE A 317 -8.19 -18.72 -13.72
N GLU A 318 -8.47 -17.53 -14.26
CA GLU A 318 -9.29 -17.38 -15.48
C GLU A 318 -8.69 -18.09 -16.71
N ASP A 319 -7.37 -18.05 -16.87
CA ASP A 319 -6.67 -18.67 -18.01
C ASP A 319 -6.77 -20.20 -17.88
N LEU A 320 -6.64 -20.73 -16.67
CA LEU A 320 -6.73 -22.16 -16.36
C LEU A 320 -8.17 -22.69 -16.51
N GLU A 321 -9.18 -21.94 -16.06
CA GLU A 321 -10.58 -22.30 -16.27
C GLU A 321 -10.99 -22.31 -17.75
N LYS A 322 -10.47 -21.36 -18.54
CA LYS A 322 -10.61 -21.39 -20.01
C LYS A 322 -9.89 -22.60 -20.62
N SER A 323 -8.69 -22.89 -20.13
CA SER A 323 -7.90 -24.04 -20.57
C SER A 323 -8.67 -25.35 -20.38
N LYS A 324 -9.31 -25.58 -19.22
CA LYS A 324 -10.16 -26.76 -18.97
C LYS A 324 -11.25 -26.90 -20.02
N LYS A 325 -12.02 -25.82 -20.25
CA LYS A 325 -13.12 -25.81 -21.24
C LYS A 325 -12.62 -26.09 -22.65
N SER A 326 -11.47 -25.52 -23.02
CA SER A 326 -10.86 -25.72 -24.33
C SER A 326 -10.35 -27.14 -24.52
N LEU A 327 -9.69 -27.71 -23.52
CA LEU A 327 -9.21 -29.09 -23.55
C LEU A 327 -10.37 -30.06 -23.74
N LEU A 328 -11.44 -29.93 -22.94
CA LEU A 328 -12.66 -30.73 -23.10
C LEU A 328 -13.23 -30.62 -24.51
N ARG A 329 -13.24 -29.42 -25.09
CA ARG A 329 -13.70 -29.19 -26.46
C ARG A 329 -12.82 -29.88 -27.51
N PHE A 330 -11.50 -29.94 -27.32
CA PHE A 330 -10.58 -30.54 -28.30
C PHE A 330 -10.46 -32.07 -28.19
N PHE A 331 -10.41 -32.62 -26.98
CA PHE A 331 -10.09 -34.03 -26.75
C PHE A 331 -11.16 -34.82 -25.98
N GLY A 332 -12.27 -34.17 -25.60
CA GLY A 332 -13.38 -34.82 -24.90
C GLY A 332 -12.96 -35.43 -23.56
N GLY A 333 -13.46 -36.64 -23.28
CA GLY A 333 -13.19 -37.37 -22.03
C GLY A 333 -11.73 -37.79 -21.82
N LYS A 334 -10.88 -37.77 -22.86
CA LYS A 334 -9.45 -38.13 -22.74
C LYS A 334 -8.62 -37.09 -21.96
N THR A 335 -9.24 -36.03 -21.46
CA THR A 335 -8.57 -34.90 -20.81
C THR A 335 -8.49 -35.00 -19.30
N GLU A 336 -8.99 -36.08 -18.70
CA GLU A 336 -9.08 -36.24 -17.24
C GLU A 336 -7.76 -35.95 -16.53
N ASP A 337 -6.65 -36.57 -16.97
CA ASP A 337 -5.32 -36.34 -16.40
C ASP A 337 -4.87 -34.87 -16.52
N THR A 338 -5.12 -34.26 -17.68
CA THR A 338 -4.75 -32.86 -17.95
C THR A 338 -5.57 -31.90 -17.08
N ILE A 339 -6.87 -32.17 -16.91
CA ILE A 339 -7.76 -31.39 -16.04
C ILE A 339 -7.34 -31.55 -14.57
N ASN A 340 -6.99 -32.76 -14.14
CA ASN A 340 -6.50 -33.03 -12.79
C ASN A 340 -5.20 -32.26 -12.50
N ILE A 341 -4.27 -32.20 -13.46
CA ILE A 341 -3.08 -31.34 -13.34
C ILE A 341 -3.45 -29.87 -13.19
N ILE A 342 -4.42 -29.37 -13.96
CA ILE A 342 -4.90 -27.98 -13.83
C ILE A 342 -5.56 -27.77 -12.45
N ASN A 343 -6.36 -28.72 -11.96
CA ASN A 343 -7.01 -28.64 -10.64
C ASN A 343 -5.99 -28.61 -9.51
N ASN A 344 -5.02 -29.52 -9.52
CA ASN A 344 -3.94 -29.57 -8.54
C ASN A 344 -3.14 -28.26 -8.53
N PHE A 345 -2.96 -27.64 -9.70
CA PHE A 345 -2.33 -26.34 -9.79
C PHE A 345 -3.24 -25.21 -9.32
N LEU A 346 -4.56 -25.28 -9.57
CA LEU A 346 -5.58 -24.34 -9.09
C LEU A 346 -5.71 -24.32 -7.56
N ASP A 347 -5.52 -25.46 -6.91
CA ASP A 347 -5.52 -25.60 -5.46
C ASP A 347 -4.27 -24.94 -4.81
N ASP A 348 -3.29 -24.51 -5.63
CA ASP A 348 -2.18 -23.69 -5.18
C ASP A 348 -2.60 -22.23 -4.96
N ASN A 349 -2.63 -21.82 -3.69
CA ASN A 349 -2.97 -20.45 -3.26
C ASN A 349 -2.10 -19.35 -3.89
N ARG A 350 -1.01 -19.69 -4.58
CA ARG A 350 -0.12 -18.74 -5.25
C ARG A 350 -0.64 -18.24 -6.61
N LEU A 351 -1.75 -18.80 -7.12
CA LEU A 351 -2.28 -18.39 -8.40
C LEU A 351 -2.96 -17.02 -8.37
N ARG A 352 -2.60 -16.22 -9.37
CA ARG A 352 -3.25 -14.92 -9.59
C ARG A 352 -4.65 -15.15 -10.12
N ARG A 353 -5.63 -14.39 -9.64
CA ARG A 353 -7.01 -14.41 -10.15
C ARG A 353 -7.08 -13.94 -11.61
N TYR A 354 -6.25 -12.98 -12.04
CA TYR A 354 -6.22 -12.44 -13.41
C TYR A 354 -4.91 -11.69 -13.74
N SER A 355 -4.61 -11.46 -15.04
CA SER A 355 -3.27 -11.04 -15.51
C SER A 355 -2.89 -9.62 -15.12
N LYS A 356 -3.89 -8.76 -14.90
CA LYS A 356 -3.72 -7.38 -14.44
C LYS A 356 -3.80 -7.23 -12.92
N GLN A 357 -3.83 -8.33 -12.16
CA GLN A 357 -3.70 -8.28 -10.71
C GLN A 357 -2.31 -7.76 -10.28
N GLN A 358 -1.39 -7.59 -11.23
CA GLN A 358 -0.10 -6.88 -11.11
C GLN A 358 -0.19 -5.39 -10.77
N TRP A 359 -1.37 -4.85 -10.46
CA TRP A 359 -1.46 -3.44 -10.08
C TRP A 359 -0.58 -3.13 -8.87
N HIS A 360 -0.41 -4.06 -7.93
CA HIS A 360 0.51 -3.94 -6.79
C HIS A 360 1.99 -3.98 -7.22
N LEU A 361 2.32 -4.62 -8.35
CA LEU A 361 3.68 -4.57 -8.90
C LEU A 361 4.02 -3.21 -9.50
N HIS A 362 3.04 -2.58 -10.13
CA HIS A 362 3.23 -1.30 -10.81
C HIS A 362 2.90 -0.09 -9.93
N ASN A 363 2.16 -0.32 -8.84
CA ASN A 363 1.66 0.66 -7.89
C ASN A 363 1.59 -0.02 -6.51
N PRO A 364 2.73 -0.32 -5.86
CA PRO A 364 2.78 -1.07 -4.59
C PRO A 364 2.01 -0.39 -3.46
N LYS A 365 2.05 0.94 -3.43
CA LYS A 365 1.35 1.75 -2.43
C LYS A 365 -0.16 1.90 -2.68
N LEU A 366 -0.67 1.36 -3.80
CA LEU A 366 -2.06 1.56 -4.18
C LEU A 366 -2.97 0.88 -3.14
N LYS A 367 -3.80 1.67 -2.48
CA LYS A 367 -4.86 1.21 -1.57
C LYS A 367 -5.98 0.59 -2.42
N ASN A 368 -5.88 -0.69 -2.72
CA ASN A 368 -6.83 -1.41 -3.56
C ASN A 368 -8.24 -1.54 -2.96
N ASN A 369 -8.34 -1.46 -1.63
CA ASN A 369 -9.56 -1.48 -0.83
C ASN A 369 -10.07 -0.07 -0.47
N PHE A 370 -9.62 0.96 -1.19
CA PHE A 370 -9.93 2.35 -0.86
C PHE A 370 -11.44 2.66 -0.77
N PHE A 371 -12.28 1.96 -1.53
CA PHE A 371 -13.74 2.15 -1.51
C PHE A 371 -14.48 1.07 -0.72
N THR A 372 -13.79 0.11 -0.11
CA THR A 372 -14.43 -1.04 0.55
C THR A 372 -15.31 -0.60 1.71
N GLY A 373 -14.85 0.34 2.56
CA GLY A 373 -15.64 0.81 3.69
C GLY A 373 -16.96 1.46 3.28
N ILE A 374 -16.97 2.34 2.26
CA ILE A 374 -18.22 2.91 1.75
C ILE A 374 -19.09 1.88 1.01
N ALA A 375 -18.49 0.85 0.37
CA ALA A 375 -19.22 -0.23 -0.29
C ALA A 375 -19.93 -1.15 0.73
N ASN A 376 -19.32 -1.34 1.89
CA ASN A 376 -19.88 -2.05 3.04
C ASN A 376 -20.83 -1.18 3.89
N GLU A 377 -21.04 0.08 3.51
CA GLU A 377 -21.85 1.05 4.26
C GLU A 377 -21.32 1.33 5.68
N GLU A 378 -20.00 1.35 5.86
CA GLU A 378 -19.35 1.68 7.12
C GLU A 378 -19.24 3.22 7.27
N TYR A 379 -19.83 3.78 8.31
CA TYR A 379 -19.88 5.24 8.56
C TYR A 379 -18.80 5.69 9.54
N GLU A 380 -17.55 5.49 9.14
CA GLU A 380 -16.35 5.82 9.90
C GLU A 380 -15.61 7.04 9.30
N GLU A 381 -14.76 7.68 10.10
CA GLU A 381 -14.04 8.89 9.69
C GLU A 381 -13.08 8.67 8.50
N ASN A 382 -12.45 7.50 8.45
CA ASN A 382 -11.60 7.06 7.33
C ASN A 382 -12.33 7.05 5.97
N ASN A 383 -13.66 6.88 5.97
CA ASN A 383 -14.49 6.76 4.76
C ASN A 383 -14.95 8.11 4.20
N ILE A 384 -14.73 9.22 4.90
CA ILE A 384 -15.05 10.58 4.43
C ILE A 384 -14.28 10.88 3.14
N VAL A 385 -12.97 10.61 3.12
CA VAL A 385 -12.11 10.87 1.97
C VAL A 385 -12.51 10.00 0.77
N SER A 386 -12.81 8.72 0.99
CA SER A 386 -13.31 7.81 -0.06
C SER A 386 -14.65 8.27 -0.63
N SER A 387 -15.55 8.76 0.22
CA SER A 387 -16.85 9.28 -0.18
C SER A 387 -16.74 10.53 -1.07
N TYR A 388 -15.82 11.45 -0.75
CA TYR A 388 -15.50 12.61 -1.62
C TYR A 388 -15.06 12.16 -3.01
N TRP A 389 -14.04 11.29 -3.07
CA TRP A 389 -13.50 10.83 -4.33
C TRP A 389 -14.52 10.03 -5.15
N PHE A 390 -15.39 9.25 -4.50
CA PHE A 390 -16.48 8.58 -5.20
C PHE A 390 -17.45 9.57 -5.84
N GLY A 391 -17.83 10.63 -5.12
CA GLY A 391 -18.63 11.73 -5.66
C GLY A 391 -17.96 12.41 -6.86
N PHE A 392 -16.67 12.75 -6.72
CA PHE A 392 -15.88 13.39 -7.77
C PHE A 392 -15.68 12.51 -9.01
N MET A 393 -15.37 11.24 -8.82
CA MET A 393 -15.24 10.26 -9.89
C MET A 393 -16.55 10.10 -10.65
N GLY A 394 -17.69 10.23 -9.96
CA GLY A 394 -18.99 10.27 -10.61
C GLY A 394 -19.09 11.38 -11.66
N SER A 395 -18.35 12.47 -11.53
CA SER A 395 -18.38 13.56 -12.48
C SER A 395 -17.29 13.43 -13.55
N ASP A 396 -16.04 13.19 -13.19
CA ASP A 396 -14.93 13.30 -14.16
C ASP A 396 -14.10 12.03 -14.35
N ALA A 397 -14.53 10.88 -13.80
CA ALA A 397 -13.87 9.61 -14.04
C ALA A 397 -14.56 8.76 -15.12
N SER A 398 -13.73 7.94 -15.78
CA SER A 398 -14.15 6.83 -16.62
C SER A 398 -13.64 5.53 -16.00
N VAL A 399 -14.57 4.65 -15.66
CA VAL A 399 -14.30 3.28 -15.23
C VAL A 399 -14.65 2.34 -16.36
N ARG A 400 -13.73 1.43 -16.69
CA ARG A 400 -13.89 0.40 -17.71
C ARG A 400 -13.60 -0.96 -17.09
N SER A 401 -14.62 -1.81 -17.09
CA SER A 401 -14.55 -3.25 -16.83
C SER A 401 -15.06 -3.98 -18.08
N GLY A 402 -14.41 -5.07 -18.48
CA GLY A 402 -14.89 -5.90 -19.59
C GLY A 402 -13.85 -6.26 -20.65
N LEU A 403 -14.28 -7.13 -21.56
CA LEU A 403 -13.53 -7.48 -22.76
C LEU A 403 -13.44 -6.28 -23.68
N PHE A 404 -12.23 -5.78 -23.90
CA PHE A 404 -12.00 -4.66 -24.81
C PHE A 404 -12.15 -5.16 -26.26
N LYS A 405 -13.29 -4.86 -26.91
CA LYS A 405 -13.44 -5.05 -28.35
C LYS A 405 -12.56 -4.03 -29.05
N GLN A 406 -11.50 -4.50 -29.69
CA GLN A 406 -10.62 -3.64 -30.46
C GLN A 406 -11.33 -3.07 -31.71
N SER A 407 -10.87 -1.91 -32.17
CA SER A 407 -11.22 -1.37 -33.49
C SER A 407 -10.95 -2.41 -34.58
N LYS A 408 -11.81 -2.46 -35.61
CA LYS A 408 -11.88 -3.49 -36.69
C LYS A 408 -10.58 -3.85 -37.46
N GLY A 409 -9.41 -3.32 -37.09
CA GLY A 409 -8.11 -3.61 -37.72
C GLY A 409 -7.00 -4.12 -36.80
N SER A 410 -7.23 -4.25 -35.49
CA SER A 410 -6.24 -4.84 -34.58
C SER A 410 -6.75 -6.19 -34.06
N GLN A 411 -6.09 -7.25 -34.49
CA GLN A 411 -6.35 -8.65 -34.11
C GLN A 411 -5.82 -9.03 -32.71
N ARG A 412 -5.37 -8.05 -31.91
CA ARG A 412 -4.42 -8.30 -30.81
C ARG A 412 -4.89 -7.71 -29.49
N ASP A 413 -5.97 -8.24 -28.94
CA ASP A 413 -6.14 -8.48 -27.48
C ASP A 413 -7.60 -8.62 -27.08
N HIS A 414 -8.01 -9.84 -26.75
CA HIS A 414 -9.22 -10.10 -25.95
C HIS A 414 -8.92 -9.99 -24.44
N ARG A 415 -8.15 -8.97 -24.02
CA ARG A 415 -7.81 -8.81 -22.59
C ARG A 415 -8.92 -8.07 -21.86
N TYR A 416 -9.47 -8.69 -20.82
CA TYR A 416 -10.36 -8.03 -19.87
C TYR A 416 -9.58 -6.86 -19.23
N ARG A 417 -10.15 -5.65 -19.24
CA ARG A 417 -9.51 -4.46 -18.66
C ARG A 417 -10.30 -4.02 -17.45
N TYR A 418 -9.56 -3.80 -16.36
CA TYR A 418 -9.99 -3.05 -15.19
C TYR A 418 -9.18 -1.76 -15.25
N ASP A 419 -9.80 -0.65 -15.65
CA ASP A 419 -9.11 0.64 -15.83
C ASP A 419 -9.96 1.78 -15.27
N VAL A 420 -9.35 2.58 -14.39
CA VAL A 420 -9.90 3.81 -13.83
C VAL A 420 -9.09 4.96 -14.41
N THR A 421 -9.78 5.91 -15.04
CA THR A 421 -9.17 7.11 -15.61
C THR A 421 -9.85 8.35 -15.05
N ILE A 422 -9.09 9.34 -14.59
CA ILE A 422 -9.58 10.68 -14.30
C ILE A 422 -8.83 11.65 -15.22
N GLU A 423 -9.56 12.53 -15.91
CA GLU A 423 -9.00 13.51 -16.82
C GLU A 423 -9.58 14.90 -16.54
N LEU A 424 -8.72 15.86 -16.26
CA LEU A 424 -9.07 17.23 -15.90
C LEU A 424 -8.34 18.24 -16.77
N SER A 425 -8.77 19.51 -16.70
CA SER A 425 -7.97 20.63 -17.22
C SER A 425 -6.60 20.64 -16.56
N LYS A 426 -5.55 21.04 -17.30
CA LYS A 426 -4.19 21.19 -16.74
C LYS A 426 -4.15 22.11 -15.51
N ASN A 427 -5.04 23.09 -15.42
CA ASN A 427 -5.14 23.99 -14.26
C ASN A 427 -5.57 23.26 -12.97
N ASP A 428 -6.27 22.14 -13.09
CA ASP A 428 -6.73 21.32 -11.97
C ASP A 428 -5.81 20.11 -11.71
N ARG A 429 -4.57 20.12 -12.25
CA ARG A 429 -3.58 19.03 -12.07
C ARG A 429 -3.24 18.76 -10.60
N GLY A 430 -3.33 19.78 -9.73
CA GLY A 430 -3.14 19.62 -8.28
C GLY A 430 -4.12 18.62 -7.67
N LEU A 431 -5.38 18.59 -8.15
CA LEU A 431 -6.38 17.63 -7.68
C LEU A 431 -6.02 16.19 -8.06
N LEU A 432 -5.41 15.97 -9.23
CA LEU A 432 -4.92 14.65 -9.62
C LEU A 432 -3.77 14.18 -8.72
N ARG A 433 -2.89 15.10 -8.28
CA ARG A 433 -1.84 14.77 -7.29
C ARG A 433 -2.46 14.37 -5.97
N GLN A 434 -3.42 15.15 -5.48
CA GLN A 434 -4.15 14.81 -4.26
C GLN A 434 -4.85 13.45 -4.34
N PHE A 435 -5.48 13.14 -5.48
CA PHE A 435 -6.07 11.83 -5.71
C PHE A 435 -5.01 10.72 -5.64
N CYS A 436 -3.88 10.92 -6.31
CA CYS A 436 -2.76 9.96 -6.30
C CYS A 436 -2.22 9.75 -4.87
N ASP A 437 -1.98 10.82 -4.11
CA ASP A 437 -1.54 10.73 -2.71
C ASP A 437 -2.55 9.96 -1.85
N THR A 438 -3.83 10.25 -2.05
CA THR A 438 -4.91 9.64 -1.28
C THR A 438 -4.94 8.12 -1.47
N ILE A 439 -4.90 7.67 -2.72
CA ILE A 439 -5.00 6.24 -3.07
C ILE A 439 -3.63 5.55 -3.07
N GLY A 440 -2.53 6.26 -2.87
CA GLY A 440 -1.17 5.72 -2.93
C GLY A 440 -0.68 5.38 -4.35
N LEU A 441 -1.08 6.16 -5.35
CA LEU A 441 -0.60 6.07 -6.72
C LEU A 441 0.59 7.02 -6.96
N ASP A 442 1.56 6.62 -7.79
CA ASP A 442 2.71 7.46 -8.13
C ASP A 442 2.30 8.65 -9.03
N HIS A 443 2.75 9.85 -8.68
CA HIS A 443 2.51 11.09 -9.44
C HIS A 443 3.08 11.05 -10.85
N SER A 444 4.09 10.21 -11.12
CA SER A 444 4.64 9.98 -12.46
C SER A 444 3.61 9.43 -13.45
N LYS A 445 2.50 8.85 -12.95
CA LYS A 445 1.37 8.37 -13.76
C LYS A 445 0.52 9.51 -14.31
N ILE A 446 0.63 10.72 -13.78
CA ILE A 446 -0.13 11.88 -14.25
C ILE A 446 0.51 12.42 -15.52
N LYS A 447 -0.16 12.21 -16.65
CA LYS A 447 0.31 12.58 -17.99
C LYS A 447 -0.53 13.74 -18.54
N ASP A 448 0.07 14.53 -19.42
CA ASP A 448 -0.64 15.57 -20.16
C ASP A 448 -0.97 15.08 -21.56
N ARG A 449 -2.11 15.50 -22.11
CA ARG A 449 -2.45 15.29 -23.53
C ARG A 449 -3.25 16.45 -24.11
N PRO A 450 -3.07 16.76 -25.40
CA PRO A 450 -3.93 17.71 -26.09
C PRO A 450 -5.32 17.09 -26.32
N ARG A 451 -6.36 17.91 -26.17
CA ARG A 451 -7.74 17.63 -26.53
C ARG A 451 -8.24 18.73 -27.44
N GLU A 452 -8.69 18.38 -28.63
CA GLU A 452 -9.36 19.32 -29.51
C GLU A 452 -10.85 19.37 -29.17
N LYS A 453 -11.36 20.57 -28.93
CA LYS A 453 -12.78 20.82 -28.68
C LYS A 453 -13.18 22.10 -29.40
N TRP A 454 -14.10 21.97 -30.36
CA TRP A 454 -14.59 23.09 -31.18
C TRP A 454 -13.44 23.82 -31.92
N GLY A 455 -12.50 23.09 -32.51
CA GLY A 455 -11.36 23.65 -33.24
C GLY A 455 -10.27 24.29 -32.37
N LYS A 456 -10.40 24.26 -31.04
CA LYS A 456 -9.39 24.74 -30.09
C LYS A 456 -8.73 23.58 -29.37
N VAL A 457 -7.41 23.63 -29.23
CA VAL A 457 -6.63 22.64 -28.49
C VAL A 457 -6.49 23.08 -27.04
N TYR A 458 -6.92 22.21 -26.11
CA TYR A 458 -6.77 22.37 -24.68
C TYR A 458 -5.83 21.30 -24.15
N ILE A 459 -4.98 21.65 -23.18
CA ILE A 459 -4.16 20.64 -22.50
C ILE A 459 -4.91 20.12 -21.28
N HIS A 460 -5.09 18.82 -21.26
CA HIS A 460 -5.67 18.09 -20.15
C HIS A 460 -4.59 17.27 -19.46
N SER A 461 -4.67 17.19 -18.14
CA SER A 461 -3.91 16.23 -17.34
C SER A 461 -4.80 15.04 -17.03
N TYR A 462 -4.25 13.84 -17.07
CA TYR A 462 -4.98 12.62 -16.75
C TYR A 462 -4.12 11.63 -15.98
N VAL A 463 -4.80 10.81 -15.19
CA VAL A 463 -4.22 9.63 -14.54
C VAL A 463 -5.03 8.40 -14.92
N SER A 464 -4.37 7.28 -15.19
CA SER A 464 -5.01 6.00 -15.50
C SER A 464 -4.23 4.86 -14.85
N PHE A 465 -4.97 3.96 -14.21
CA PHE A 465 -4.43 2.78 -13.56
C PHE A 465 -5.48 1.67 -13.56
N GLY A 466 -5.02 0.43 -13.47
CA GLY A 466 -5.91 -0.71 -13.31
C GLY A 466 -5.90 -1.22 -11.89
N CYS A 467 -7.07 -1.53 -11.34
CA CYS A 467 -7.24 -2.17 -10.04
C CYS A 467 -8.61 -2.86 -10.05
N ARG A 468 -8.67 -4.20 -10.02
CA ARG A 468 -9.97 -4.90 -10.06
C ARG A 468 -10.74 -4.69 -8.78
N GLU A 469 -10.07 -4.83 -7.64
CA GLU A 469 -10.67 -4.75 -6.31
C GLU A 469 -11.42 -3.42 -6.16
N MET A 470 -10.74 -2.31 -6.44
CA MET A 470 -11.35 -0.99 -6.51
C MET A 470 -12.50 -0.89 -7.52
N ILE A 471 -12.43 -1.54 -8.69
CA ILE A 471 -13.53 -1.54 -9.66
C ILE A 471 -14.70 -2.40 -9.20
N ASP A 472 -14.45 -3.51 -8.52
CA ASP A 472 -15.48 -4.36 -7.93
C ASP A 472 -16.23 -3.57 -6.84
N ASP A 473 -15.51 -2.83 -5.98
CA ASP A 473 -16.12 -1.88 -5.02
C ASP A 473 -16.97 -0.81 -5.73
N LEU A 474 -16.44 -0.21 -6.81
CA LEU A 474 -17.18 0.78 -7.61
C LEU A 474 -18.44 0.17 -8.26
N ASN A 475 -18.40 -1.10 -8.66
CA ASN A 475 -19.57 -1.81 -9.21
C ASN A 475 -20.62 -2.06 -8.12
N VAL A 476 -20.21 -2.45 -6.91
CA VAL A 476 -21.10 -2.59 -5.73
C VAL A 476 -21.79 -1.27 -5.42
N LEU A 477 -21.06 -0.15 -5.52
CA LEU A 477 -21.58 1.20 -5.37
C LEU A 477 -22.44 1.69 -6.54
N ALA A 478 -22.70 0.83 -7.54
CA ALA A 478 -23.42 1.13 -8.77
C ALA A 478 -22.84 2.33 -9.55
N PHE A 479 -21.51 2.44 -9.59
CA PHE A 479 -20.81 3.47 -10.34
C PHE A 479 -21.20 3.43 -11.83
N SER A 480 -21.35 4.62 -12.42
CA SER A 480 -21.57 4.74 -13.86
C SER A 480 -20.77 5.89 -14.44
N SER A 481 -19.89 5.56 -15.39
CA SER A 481 -19.13 6.52 -16.19
C SER A 481 -20.02 7.41 -17.08
N SER A 482 -21.26 6.99 -17.35
CA SER A 482 -22.20 7.77 -18.14
C SER A 482 -23.08 8.62 -17.23
N LYS A 483 -22.88 9.94 -17.29
CA LYS A 483 -23.68 10.93 -16.55
C LYS A 483 -25.18 10.80 -16.84
N GLU A 484 -25.54 10.46 -18.08
CA GLU A 484 -26.92 10.28 -18.51
C GLU A 484 -27.57 9.02 -17.91
N LYS A 485 -26.81 7.92 -17.80
CA LYS A 485 -27.29 6.64 -17.26
C LYS A 485 -27.46 6.68 -15.74
N ARG A 486 -26.76 7.58 -15.03
CA ARG A 486 -26.96 7.77 -13.59
C ARG A 486 -28.36 8.31 -13.32
N LYS A 487 -29.19 7.59 -12.57
CA LYS A 487 -30.57 8.01 -12.26
C LYS A 487 -30.81 8.36 -10.79
N LYS A 488 -29.94 7.92 -9.88
CA LYS A 488 -30.11 8.07 -8.42
C LYS A 488 -28.78 8.38 -7.76
N ILE A 489 -28.82 8.95 -6.56
CA ILE A 489 -27.66 8.98 -5.67
C ILE A 489 -27.33 7.56 -5.17
N PRO A 490 -26.09 7.30 -4.75
CA PRO A 490 -25.67 5.99 -4.26
C PRO A 490 -26.45 5.58 -3.02
N HIS A 491 -26.66 4.28 -2.85
CA HIS A 491 -27.44 3.74 -1.73
C HIS A 491 -26.83 4.09 -0.36
N TYR A 492 -25.51 3.96 -0.22
CA TYR A 492 -24.80 4.30 1.03
C TYR A 492 -24.99 5.77 1.44
N VAL A 493 -25.13 6.70 0.47
CA VAL A 493 -25.38 8.12 0.76
C VAL A 493 -26.80 8.34 1.31
N ASN A 494 -27.81 7.63 0.78
CA ASN A 494 -29.16 7.69 1.34
C ASN A 494 -29.17 7.19 2.79
N LYS A 495 -28.55 6.04 3.05
CA LYS A 495 -28.47 5.48 4.41
C LYS A 495 -27.68 6.37 5.36
N ALA A 496 -26.59 6.99 4.90
CA ALA A 496 -25.84 7.97 5.69
C ALA A 496 -26.73 9.15 6.13
N LEU A 497 -27.53 9.69 5.21
CA LEU A 497 -28.48 10.76 5.49
C LEU A 497 -29.58 10.30 6.46
N GLU A 498 -30.16 9.11 6.26
CA GLU A 498 -31.16 8.53 7.16
C GLU A 498 -30.64 8.38 8.58
N GLN A 499 -29.43 7.81 8.74
CA GLN A 499 -28.79 7.67 10.05
C GLN A 499 -28.52 9.03 10.70
N SER A 500 -27.98 9.99 9.94
CA SER A 500 -27.75 11.34 10.44
C SER A 500 -29.06 11.99 10.90
N PHE A 501 -30.13 11.89 10.10
CA PHE A 501 -31.43 12.48 10.47
C PHE A 501 -32.05 11.82 11.69
N LYS A 502 -31.89 10.50 11.87
CA LYS A 502 -32.31 9.78 13.09
C LYS A 502 -31.56 10.29 14.32
N GLN A 503 -30.25 10.48 14.23
CA GLN A 503 -29.42 10.95 15.35
C GLN A 503 -29.75 12.40 15.76
N ILE A 504 -30.10 13.26 14.80
CA ILE A 504 -30.33 14.68 15.07
C ILE A 504 -31.71 14.93 15.74
N ASN A 505 -32.63 13.96 15.71
CA ASN A 505 -33.90 13.90 16.47
C ASN A 505 -34.67 15.23 16.62
N ARG A 506 -34.78 16.01 15.53
CA ARG A 506 -35.53 17.29 15.51
C ARG A 506 -36.30 17.44 14.21
N ASN A 507 -37.55 17.89 14.27
CA ASN A 507 -38.41 18.07 13.10
C ASN A 507 -37.91 19.16 12.11
N ASN A 508 -36.94 20.00 12.50
CA ASN A 508 -36.38 21.08 11.69
C ASN A 508 -34.85 20.94 11.53
N VAL A 509 -34.40 19.93 10.80
CA VAL A 509 -32.96 19.73 10.52
C VAL A 509 -32.54 20.50 9.26
N GLY A 510 -31.84 21.62 9.44
CA GLY A 510 -31.12 22.29 8.35
C GLY A 510 -29.80 21.59 7.97
N PRO A 511 -29.21 21.91 6.80
CA PRO A 511 -27.96 21.31 6.32
C PRO A 511 -26.76 21.42 7.28
N TRP A 512 -26.73 22.41 8.19
CA TRP A 512 -25.64 22.50 9.16
C TRP A 512 -25.60 21.27 10.05
N HIS A 513 -26.73 20.68 10.45
CA HIS A 513 -26.69 19.63 11.47
C HIS A 513 -26.06 18.33 10.93
N LEU A 514 -26.02 18.17 9.60
CA LEU A 514 -25.30 17.07 8.95
C LEU A 514 -23.79 17.14 9.24
N THR A 515 -23.22 18.30 9.57
CA THR A 515 -21.80 18.41 9.95
C THR A 515 -21.50 17.81 11.31
N ASN A 516 -22.53 17.54 12.13
CA ASN A 516 -22.36 17.06 13.51
C ASN A 516 -22.33 15.54 13.63
N THR A 517 -22.56 14.79 12.55
CA THR A 517 -22.52 13.32 12.54
C THR A 517 -21.54 12.84 11.47
N ILE A 518 -20.86 11.72 11.71
CA ILE A 518 -19.91 11.15 10.74
C ILE A 518 -20.66 10.77 9.45
N ALA A 519 -21.84 10.14 9.57
CA ALA A 519 -22.68 9.80 8.42
C ALA A 519 -23.10 11.04 7.61
N GLY A 520 -23.48 12.13 8.28
CA GLY A 520 -23.81 13.39 7.62
C GLY A 520 -22.60 14.01 6.92
N LYS A 521 -21.41 14.00 7.54
CA LYS A 521 -20.15 14.42 6.90
C LYS A 521 -19.85 13.60 5.65
N ILE A 522 -19.96 12.27 5.69
CA ILE A 522 -19.78 11.36 4.54
C ILE A 522 -20.70 11.75 3.37
N ALA A 523 -21.98 12.05 3.64
CA ALA A 523 -22.92 12.47 2.62
C ALA A 523 -22.59 13.86 2.05
N LEU A 524 -22.19 14.81 2.91
CA LEU A 524 -21.81 16.16 2.50
C LEU A 524 -20.56 16.15 1.60
N VAL A 525 -19.51 15.41 1.97
CA VAL A 525 -18.29 15.35 1.14
C VAL A 525 -18.51 14.60 -0.17
N TRP A 526 -19.40 13.60 -0.21
CA TRP A 526 -19.83 13.00 -1.49
C TRP A 526 -20.44 14.05 -2.41
N LEU A 527 -21.37 14.85 -1.88
CA LEU A 527 -22.03 15.91 -2.64
C LEU A 527 -21.01 16.97 -3.08
N ARG A 528 -20.03 17.29 -2.22
CA ARG A 528 -18.94 18.20 -2.57
C ARG A 528 -18.08 17.65 -3.70
N GLY A 529 -17.71 16.37 -3.67
CA GLY A 529 -16.99 15.73 -4.77
C GLY A 529 -17.74 15.82 -6.09
N ALA A 530 -19.05 15.50 -6.09
CA ALA A 530 -19.90 15.65 -7.27
C ALA A 530 -19.97 17.11 -7.77
N TYR A 531 -20.01 18.08 -6.85
CA TYR A 531 -19.96 19.50 -7.18
C TYR A 531 -18.58 19.95 -7.71
N ASP A 532 -17.48 19.41 -7.20
CA ASP A 532 -16.15 19.76 -7.71
C ASP A 532 -15.95 19.29 -9.15
N GLY A 533 -16.60 18.22 -9.59
CA GLY A 533 -16.63 17.88 -11.00
C GLY A 533 -17.65 18.67 -11.82
N ASP A 534 -18.94 18.59 -11.47
CA ASP A 534 -20.04 19.11 -12.30
C ASP A 534 -20.64 20.48 -11.88
N GLY A 535 -20.14 21.07 -10.80
CA GLY A 535 -20.61 22.34 -10.25
C GLY A 535 -20.00 23.59 -10.90
N SER A 536 -20.70 24.71 -10.78
CA SER A 536 -20.25 26.03 -11.27
C SER A 536 -19.30 26.72 -10.29
N SER A 537 -18.16 27.27 -10.71
CA SER A 537 -17.20 27.89 -9.76
C SER A 537 -17.69 29.16 -9.07
N ASN A 538 -18.74 29.79 -9.57
CA ASN A 538 -19.22 31.10 -9.09
C ASN A 538 -20.65 31.04 -8.52
N LYS A 539 -21.26 29.85 -8.47
CA LYS A 539 -22.66 29.68 -8.06
C LYS A 539 -22.83 28.37 -7.32
N THR A 540 -23.85 28.26 -6.48
CA THR A 540 -24.23 27.02 -5.81
C THR A 540 -24.95 26.03 -6.76
N GLU A 541 -24.64 26.06 -8.05
CA GLU A 541 -25.35 25.30 -9.09
C GLU A 541 -24.59 24.01 -9.44
N LEU A 542 -25.28 22.87 -9.35
CA LEU A 542 -24.81 21.56 -9.79
C LEU A 542 -25.50 21.17 -11.11
N GLY A 543 -24.73 20.86 -12.14
CA GLY A 543 -25.23 20.49 -13.45
C GLY A 543 -25.26 18.98 -13.70
N SER A 544 -26.17 18.49 -14.55
CA SER A 544 -26.13 17.10 -15.04
C SER A 544 -26.98 16.91 -16.29
N ALA A 545 -26.57 15.96 -17.15
CA ALA A 545 -27.42 15.47 -18.25
C ALA A 545 -28.63 14.65 -17.73
N SER A 546 -28.62 14.19 -16.48
CA SER A 546 -29.69 13.38 -15.90
C SER A 546 -30.56 14.18 -14.93
N LYS A 547 -31.77 14.56 -15.38
CA LYS A 547 -32.81 15.16 -14.51
C LYS A 547 -33.12 14.29 -13.30
N MET A 548 -33.18 12.97 -13.48
CA MET A 548 -33.51 12.02 -12.41
C MET A 548 -32.45 12.00 -11.33
N TYR A 549 -31.17 12.05 -11.70
CA TYR A 549 -30.07 12.15 -10.74
C TYR A 549 -30.19 13.42 -9.89
N LEU A 550 -30.36 14.59 -10.51
CA LEU A 550 -30.52 15.84 -9.75
C LEU A 550 -31.80 15.85 -8.91
N LYS A 551 -32.92 15.28 -9.39
CA LYS A 551 -34.13 15.07 -8.57
C LYS A 551 -33.85 14.23 -7.33
N SER A 552 -33.02 13.19 -7.45
CA SER A 552 -32.65 12.34 -6.32
C SER A 552 -31.79 13.08 -5.29
N ILE A 553 -30.84 13.92 -5.72
CA ILE A 553 -30.07 14.81 -4.83
C ILE A 553 -31.02 15.78 -4.14
N LYS A 554 -31.88 16.45 -4.91
CA LYS A 554 -32.87 17.40 -4.39
C LYS A 554 -33.71 16.79 -3.28
N ARG A 555 -34.25 15.58 -3.50
CA ARG A 555 -35.06 14.86 -2.52
C ARG A 555 -34.26 14.46 -1.28
N ALA A 556 -33.08 13.84 -1.46
CA ALA A 556 -32.28 13.30 -0.37
C ALA A 556 -31.78 14.40 0.58
N PHE A 557 -31.29 15.51 0.01
CA PHE A 557 -30.79 16.65 0.79
C PHE A 557 -31.87 17.69 1.13
N LYS A 558 -33.15 17.40 0.85
CA LYS A 558 -34.31 18.29 1.12
C LYS A 558 -34.11 19.71 0.55
N ILE A 559 -33.52 19.81 -0.65
CA ILE A 559 -33.26 21.09 -1.32
C ILE A 559 -34.60 21.65 -1.84
N LYS A 560 -34.88 22.93 -1.57
CA LYS A 560 -36.13 23.58 -1.98
C LYS A 560 -36.11 24.04 -3.43
N HIS A 561 -34.95 24.55 -3.88
CA HIS A 561 -34.74 25.13 -5.21
C HIS A 561 -35.22 24.26 -6.38
N PRO A 562 -35.92 24.82 -7.37
CA PRO A 562 -36.39 24.07 -8.54
C PRO A 562 -35.24 23.62 -9.45
N LEU A 563 -35.53 22.59 -10.26
CA LEU A 563 -34.63 22.14 -11.32
C LEU A 563 -34.88 22.98 -12.57
N ARG A 564 -33.82 23.58 -13.12
CA ARG A 564 -33.88 24.40 -14.33
C ARG A 564 -33.23 23.65 -15.51
N SER A 565 -33.65 23.94 -16.74
CA SER A 565 -33.07 23.36 -17.97
C SER A 565 -32.63 24.49 -18.89
N PRO A 566 -31.42 25.05 -18.70
CA PRO A 566 -30.95 26.18 -19.52
C PRO A 566 -30.73 25.81 -21.00
N LYS A 567 -30.58 24.52 -21.31
CA LYS A 567 -30.42 23.99 -22.67
C LYS A 567 -31.20 22.69 -22.82
N SER A 568 -31.53 22.29 -24.06
CA SER A 568 -32.04 20.95 -24.32
C SER A 568 -31.00 19.92 -23.86
N ASN A 569 -31.42 19.00 -22.99
CA ASN A 569 -30.60 17.90 -22.43
C ASN A 569 -29.60 18.24 -21.31
N PHE A 570 -29.68 19.41 -20.68
CA PHE A 570 -28.86 19.72 -19.50
C PHE A 570 -29.70 20.37 -18.40
N TRP A 571 -29.61 19.82 -17.20
CA TRP A 571 -30.36 20.25 -16.02
C TRP A 571 -29.43 20.86 -14.98
N VAL A 572 -29.94 21.82 -14.23
CA VAL A 572 -29.21 22.52 -13.16
C VAL A 572 -30.05 22.51 -11.89
N LEU A 573 -29.41 22.18 -10.77
CA LEU A 573 -29.96 22.26 -9.42
C LEU A 573 -29.17 23.30 -8.63
N SER A 574 -29.84 24.32 -8.07
CA SER A 574 -29.20 25.15 -7.04
C SER A 574 -29.22 24.40 -5.71
N LEU A 575 -28.06 24.22 -5.09
CA LEU A 575 -27.90 23.57 -3.79
C LEU A 575 -28.30 24.48 -2.62
N GLY A 576 -28.23 25.80 -2.83
CA GLY A 576 -28.37 26.79 -1.78
C GLY A 576 -27.06 27.08 -1.06
N ALA A 577 -26.88 28.32 -0.58
CA ALA A 577 -25.73 28.78 0.18
C ALA A 577 -25.52 27.95 1.44
N ARG A 578 -26.57 27.66 2.21
CA ARG A 578 -26.44 26.92 3.48
C ARG A 578 -25.87 25.50 3.29
N LEU A 579 -26.44 24.71 2.38
CA LEU A 579 -25.93 23.37 2.07
C LEU A 579 -24.53 23.44 1.45
N PHE A 580 -24.30 24.40 0.56
CA PHE A 580 -23.02 24.63 -0.08
C PHE A 580 -21.91 24.92 0.93
N ASN A 581 -22.18 25.83 1.86
CA ASN A 581 -21.24 26.20 2.90
C ASN A 581 -20.94 25.00 3.81
N SER A 582 -21.96 24.25 4.25
CA SER A 582 -21.76 23.03 5.05
C SER A 582 -20.84 22.02 4.37
N MET A 583 -21.09 21.68 3.10
CA MET A 583 -20.25 20.70 2.39
C MET A 583 -18.84 21.23 2.11
N THR A 584 -18.67 22.54 1.95
CA THR A 584 -17.36 23.18 1.76
C THR A 584 -16.55 23.17 3.05
N THR A 585 -17.15 23.54 4.18
CA THR A 585 -16.51 23.50 5.49
C THR A 585 -16.01 22.10 5.82
N VAL A 586 -16.89 21.08 5.72
CA VAL A 586 -16.49 19.70 6.00
C VAL A 586 -15.39 19.24 5.05
N SER A 587 -15.49 19.52 3.75
CA SER A 587 -14.43 19.13 2.80
C SER A 587 -13.07 19.74 3.13
N MET A 588 -13.05 21.02 3.54
CA MET A 588 -11.81 21.71 3.93
C MET A 588 -11.19 21.15 5.20
N GLU A 589 -11.97 20.67 6.17
CA GLU A 589 -11.46 19.98 7.38
C GLU A 589 -10.55 18.78 7.02
N TYR A 590 -10.85 18.09 5.92
CA TYR A 590 -10.08 16.93 5.42
C TYR A 590 -9.09 17.30 4.31
N GLY A 591 -8.88 18.61 4.07
CA GLY A 591 -8.01 19.11 3.01
C GLY A 591 -8.51 18.83 1.60
N LEU A 592 -9.78 18.46 1.41
CA LEU A 592 -10.37 18.07 0.13
C LEU A 592 -10.98 19.29 -0.58
N GLY A 593 -10.95 19.26 -1.90
CA GLY A 593 -11.73 20.19 -2.73
C GLY A 593 -10.92 20.95 -3.77
N LEU A 594 -11.60 21.48 -4.78
CA LEU A 594 -10.99 22.43 -5.72
C LEU A 594 -10.96 23.83 -5.12
N GLU A 595 -9.77 24.41 -4.97
CA GLU A 595 -9.56 25.74 -4.39
C GLU A 595 -10.41 26.83 -5.07
N ARG A 596 -10.45 26.84 -6.41
CA ARG A 596 -11.26 27.80 -7.19
C ARG A 596 -12.78 27.69 -6.96
N LYS A 597 -13.24 26.62 -6.30
CA LYS A 597 -14.64 26.35 -5.92
C LYS A 597 -14.88 26.47 -4.40
N ASN A 598 -13.86 26.77 -3.60
CA ASN A 598 -13.97 27.01 -2.16
C ASN A 598 -14.42 28.44 -1.89
N LYS A 599 -15.69 28.72 -2.18
CA LYS A 599 -16.32 30.01 -1.89
C LYS A 599 -17.25 29.87 -0.70
N HIS A 600 -17.49 30.98 -0.01
CA HIS A 600 -18.57 31.04 0.98
C HIS A 600 -19.67 31.94 0.42
N PHE A 601 -20.90 31.44 0.39
CA PHE A 601 -22.05 32.20 -0.11
C PHE A 601 -22.86 32.74 1.07
N SER A 602 -23.41 33.95 0.90
CA SER A 602 -24.23 34.58 1.95
C SER A 602 -25.58 33.88 2.08
N GLU A 603 -25.81 33.23 3.23
CA GLU A 603 -27.10 32.58 3.55
C GLU A 603 -28.25 33.60 3.61
N ASN A 604 -27.97 34.83 4.07
CA ASN A 604 -28.96 35.90 4.12
C ASN A 604 -29.43 36.32 2.73
N ARG A 605 -28.53 36.30 1.73
CA ARG A 605 -28.89 36.62 0.34
C ARG A 605 -29.76 35.51 -0.25
N GLU A 606 -29.39 34.25 -0.01
CA GLU A 606 -30.22 33.12 -0.43
C GLU A 606 -31.61 33.17 0.21
N ALA A 607 -31.69 33.41 1.52
CA ALA A 607 -32.97 33.52 2.22
C ALA A 607 -33.84 34.64 1.64
N LEU A 608 -33.22 35.75 1.21
CA LEU A 608 -33.91 36.86 0.56
C LEU A 608 -34.42 36.48 -0.84
N ASP A 609 -33.61 35.79 -1.63
CA ASP A 609 -34.00 35.32 -2.97
C ASP A 609 -35.16 34.30 -2.88
N ILE A 610 -35.10 33.36 -1.92
CA ILE A 610 -36.20 32.41 -1.64
C ILE A 610 -37.48 33.14 -1.23
N LEU A 611 -37.36 34.18 -0.40
CA LEU A 611 -38.51 34.98 0.01
C LEU A 611 -39.14 35.72 -1.18
N LYS A 612 -38.34 36.27 -2.10
CA LYS A 612 -38.84 36.94 -3.30
C LYS A 612 -39.57 35.96 -4.23
N GLU A 613 -38.99 34.79 -4.49
CA GLU A 613 -39.65 33.74 -5.30
C GLU A 613 -40.98 33.31 -4.66
N LEU A 614 -41.03 33.15 -3.33
CA LEU A 614 -42.27 32.82 -2.63
C LEU A 614 -43.34 33.91 -2.77
N LEU A 615 -42.95 35.19 -2.69
CA LEU A 615 -43.88 36.30 -2.86
C LEU A 615 -44.40 36.38 -4.29
N GLU A 616 -43.53 36.17 -5.29
CA GLU A 616 -43.91 36.07 -6.70
C GLU A 616 -44.89 34.92 -6.95
N ASP A 617 -44.63 33.72 -6.41
CA ASP A 617 -45.52 32.55 -6.52
C ASP A 617 -46.91 32.80 -5.88
N LEU A 618 -46.97 33.67 -4.86
CA LEU A 618 -48.20 34.06 -4.18
C LEU A 618 -48.87 35.30 -4.79
N ASN A 619 -48.34 35.84 -5.89
CA ASN A 619 -48.75 37.13 -6.48
C ASN A 619 -48.76 38.29 -5.45
N VAL A 620 -47.82 38.27 -4.51
CA VAL A 620 -47.62 39.36 -3.54
C VAL A 620 -46.57 40.32 -4.12
N ASP A 621 -47.04 41.36 -4.78
CA ASP A 621 -46.20 42.45 -5.25
C ASP A 621 -45.83 43.43 -4.10
N LYS A 622 -45.12 44.50 -4.46
CA LYS A 622 -44.68 45.52 -3.52
C LYS A 622 -45.84 46.16 -2.75
N ASP A 623 -46.92 46.53 -3.45
CA ASP A 623 -48.04 47.26 -2.87
C ASP A 623 -48.85 46.34 -1.95
N CYS A 624 -49.05 45.08 -2.35
CA CYS A 624 -49.66 44.07 -1.49
C CYS A 624 -48.83 43.84 -0.22
N LEU A 625 -47.50 43.78 -0.33
CA LEU A 625 -46.63 43.63 0.84
C LEU A 625 -46.65 44.88 1.74
N GLN A 626 -46.73 46.08 1.15
CA GLN A 626 -46.91 47.36 1.86
C GLN A 626 -48.20 47.35 2.68
N ASP A 627 -49.31 46.88 2.10
CA ASP A 627 -50.58 46.73 2.81
C ASP A 627 -50.50 45.68 3.93
N LEU A 628 -49.85 44.55 3.67
CA LEU A 628 -49.69 43.47 4.66
C LEU A 628 -48.95 43.95 5.91
N VAL A 629 -47.89 44.76 5.77
CA VAL A 629 -47.13 45.28 6.92
C VAL A 629 -47.88 46.36 7.71
N TYR A 630 -48.94 46.96 7.17
CA TYR A 630 -49.88 47.83 7.90
C TYR A 630 -51.13 47.08 8.40
N LYS A 631 -51.42 45.91 7.83
CA LYS A 631 -52.56 45.06 8.22
C LYS A 631 -52.21 44.12 9.37
N PHE A 632 -51.02 43.51 9.35
CA PHE A 632 -50.53 42.56 10.35
C PHE A 632 -49.24 43.03 11.03
N ARG A 633 -49.03 42.64 12.29
CA ARG A 633 -47.79 42.93 13.02
C ARG A 633 -46.61 42.22 12.34
N GLN A 634 -45.41 42.79 12.42
CA GLN A 634 -44.24 42.26 11.71
C GLN A 634 -43.99 40.76 11.99
N TYR A 635 -44.12 40.29 13.23
CA TYR A 635 -43.92 38.87 13.56
C TYR A 635 -44.95 37.94 12.89
N GLU A 636 -46.17 38.44 12.63
CA GLU A 636 -47.22 37.68 11.95
C GLU A 636 -46.87 37.53 10.48
N VAL A 637 -46.43 38.62 9.84
CA VAL A 637 -45.96 38.61 8.45
C VAL A 637 -44.74 37.69 8.30
N LEU A 638 -43.79 37.73 9.24
CA LEU A 638 -42.66 36.80 9.28
C LEU A 638 -43.12 35.34 9.36
N ARG A 639 -44.15 35.05 10.19
CA ARG A 639 -44.73 33.71 10.32
C ARG A 639 -45.46 33.27 9.05
N MET A 640 -46.20 34.17 8.40
CA MET A 640 -46.91 33.90 7.14
C MET A 640 -45.94 33.42 6.06
N PHE A 641 -44.80 34.10 5.92
CA PHE A 641 -43.80 33.77 4.89
C PHE A 641 -42.69 32.84 5.36
N SER A 642 -42.77 32.34 6.60
CA SER A 642 -41.75 31.45 7.21
C SER A 642 -40.32 31.98 7.06
N THR A 643 -40.11 33.29 7.28
CA THR A 643 -38.82 33.97 7.12
C THR A 643 -38.34 34.59 8.43
N ILE A 644 -37.06 34.95 8.49
CA ILE A 644 -36.45 35.61 9.66
C ILE A 644 -36.45 37.13 9.51
N ARG A 645 -36.37 37.83 10.66
CA ARG A 645 -36.47 39.29 10.72
C ARG A 645 -35.43 40.00 9.85
N GLU A 646 -34.19 39.52 9.83
CA GLU A 646 -33.08 40.10 9.09
C GLU A 646 -33.31 40.03 7.58
N THR A 647 -33.75 38.87 7.09
CA THR A 647 -34.08 38.65 5.67
C THR A 647 -35.25 39.53 5.25
N PHE A 648 -36.30 39.57 6.06
CA PHE A 648 -37.47 40.41 5.79
C PHE A 648 -37.11 41.90 5.79
N LYS A 649 -36.32 42.36 6.76
CA LYS A 649 -35.87 43.76 6.82
C LYS A 649 -35.07 44.16 5.57
N LYS A 650 -34.24 43.26 5.03
CA LYS A 650 -33.53 43.50 3.77
C LYS A 650 -34.49 43.61 2.58
N LEU A 651 -35.51 42.75 2.53
CA LEU A 651 -36.55 42.86 1.51
C LEU A 651 -37.28 44.20 1.59
N LEU A 652 -37.72 44.61 2.78
CA LEU A 652 -38.43 45.88 2.98
C LEU A 652 -37.57 47.06 2.52
N LEU A 653 -36.28 47.05 2.86
CA LEU A 653 -35.33 48.08 2.41
C LEU A 653 -35.19 48.08 0.88
N GLU A 654 -35.01 46.90 0.27
CA GLU A 654 -34.80 46.77 -1.18
C GLU A 654 -36.04 47.17 -1.99
N TRP A 655 -37.23 46.82 -1.51
CA TRP A 655 -38.49 47.19 -2.15
C TRP A 655 -38.98 48.58 -1.76
N ASN A 656 -38.25 49.28 -0.89
CA ASN A 656 -38.63 50.58 -0.34
C ASN A 656 -40.05 50.54 0.25
N ILE A 657 -40.29 49.59 1.17
CA ILE A 657 -41.52 49.42 1.92
C ILE A 657 -41.39 50.12 3.26
N GLU A 658 -42.32 51.01 3.55
CA GLU A 658 -42.37 51.75 4.81
C GLU A 658 -42.99 50.88 5.90
N LEU A 659 -42.40 50.91 7.09
CA LEU A 659 -42.98 50.27 8.27
C LEU A 659 -43.94 51.25 8.97
N PRO A 660 -45.02 50.76 9.59
CA PRO A 660 -45.90 51.62 10.39
C PRO A 660 -45.10 52.37 11.47
N PRO A 661 -45.46 53.63 11.77
CA PRO A 661 -44.77 54.42 12.77
C PRO A 661 -44.89 53.78 14.16
N ASN A 662 -43.94 54.11 15.04
CA ASN A 662 -43.97 53.64 16.43
C ASN A 662 -45.31 53.99 17.10
N GLY A 663 -45.95 53.01 17.73
CA GLY A 663 -47.26 53.18 18.37
C GLY A 663 -48.47 52.91 17.48
N TYR A 664 -48.30 52.73 16.15
CA TYR A 664 -49.40 52.44 15.22
C TYR A 664 -50.29 51.28 15.70
N TRP A 665 -49.68 50.15 16.07
CA TRP A 665 -50.41 48.96 16.51
C TRP A 665 -51.14 49.17 17.83
N THR A 666 -50.52 49.87 18.79
CA THR A 666 -51.13 50.20 20.07
C THR A 666 -52.38 51.08 19.89
N SER A 667 -52.32 52.07 19.00
CA SER A 667 -53.46 52.92 18.70
C SER A 667 -54.56 52.15 17.95
N LYS A 668 -54.19 51.26 17.02
CA LYS A 668 -55.13 50.42 16.27
C LYS A 668 -55.89 49.46 17.19
N ASP A 669 -55.21 48.84 18.16
CA ASP A 669 -55.81 47.93 19.13
C ASP A 669 -56.83 48.66 20.02
N LYS A 670 -56.47 49.85 20.54
CA LYS A 670 -57.41 50.70 21.31
C LYS A 670 -58.65 51.11 20.52
N LEU A 671 -58.48 51.41 19.22
CA LEU A 671 -59.59 51.74 18.33
C LEU A 671 -60.52 50.55 18.11
N LEU A 672 -59.97 49.33 18.00
CA LEU A 672 -60.77 48.11 17.88
C LEU A 672 -61.50 47.78 19.19
N GLU A 673 -60.83 47.94 20.34
CA GLU A 673 -61.45 47.79 21.66
C GLU A 673 -62.58 48.79 21.89
N SER A 674 -62.46 50.04 21.40
CA SER A 674 -63.53 51.06 21.54
C SER A 674 -64.76 50.81 20.66
N LYS A 675 -64.67 49.89 19.69
CA LYS A 675 -65.78 49.52 18.79
C LYS A 675 -66.49 48.23 19.21
N HIS A 676 -65.95 47.53 20.20
CA HIS A 676 -66.57 46.38 20.85
C HIS A 676 -67.17 46.81 22.18
#